data_AF-A0A6L2PHI8-F1
#
_entry.id   AF-A0A6L2PHI8-F1
#
_cell.length_a   1.000
_cell.length_b   1.000
_cell.length_c   1.000
_cell.angle_alpha   90.00
_cell.angle_beta   90.00
_cell.angle_gamma   90.00
#
_symmetry.space_group_name_H-M   'P 1'
#
loop_
_entity.id
_entity.type
_entity.pdbx_description
1 polymer ?
#
loop_
_entity_poly.entity_id
_entity_poly.type
_entity_poly.pdbx_seq_one_letter_code
_entity_poly.pdbx_strand_id
1 'polypeptide(L)'
;MAFFVTIHFYPGHCFICQTFGRAEEQCAVSTVCMVFGARVVTVRFHIPTYLTVSAALQLICTPKLQAEQNTLVHNKTSLSNHSALFQGGSDSAESEQCKPKLSDQVSRLVILHEEAEDGNAMPDLERPVMAVSRAVTNLVKVGRETINSSEDAILKQDMPAALVRVEGASRLLEEASAMLKADPYSGPARKKLIEGSRGILQGTSALLLCFDESEVRKIIRECKRVLDYLAVAEVIETMEDLVQFLKDLSPCLSKVSREVGGREKELTHQVHREILVRCLEQVKTLAPILICSMKIFIHIIAQGGKGAEEAAENRNYLAQRMTDELNEIIRVLQLTTYDEEEWDADNLTVMKKAQNAIEGKVRAARDWLEDPLALRGGVGEKSVRQILEHSQRVSERALPGDAEAIRKLCGDITTMTDALCELRQDGKGATPQAECLAHSIQEKLAELCELVQQAVIGVEKSGIQQPAHTVSGRLEQARRWLAHPDRDDRGLGQQAIALIVAEGKKVADGLPGIHKAEILGLCDEVDILSRQLSDLCRRGHGDTPQAQDVASFILGTPGREQNFNDRAQQLQQFSSRAAKTARMVAAGGSSGNKKLAEALLSSASQVESLTPQLVSAGRIRMNYPESKAADEHFQNLVAQYSDSVQHVRALCDEATDSAEFIKMSEEQIQKHSILCEEAIRKSQPQKMVDNTASIARLANRVLMVAKQESDNSEDPQFIARVNNASDQVQANVTPMVQDAKAVAINTQDAVAVSRWRDSNRALLTAVGEVRHAVTVTPDLPPPPDMTDLHINGKSCCQYILIVAVTVMMLNTECISVNLMYLITEYAPPRPPLPGGEVPPPRPPPPETDDEDDMFLHAPLPNQPIMMAAHGLHQEVRQWSSKDNDIIVAAKKMAVLMGRLSQLVRGEGGSSKRDLISCAKSIAEASEEVTRLAKELARECTDKRMRTNLLQVCERIPTIGTQLKILSTVKATMLGAQAVCSECNEFMQYAGTEEDQEATDMLVGNAQNLMQSVKETVRAAESASIKIRTDAGSVGGGTMMDIRPNHTIYVNNLNEKIKKDGKDSAFVYVLQFLLCFII
;
A
#
# COMPACT_ATOMS: atom_id res chain seq x y z
N MET A 1 -14.08 38.86 30.03
CA MET A 1 -12.69 38.99 30.52
C MET A 1 -11.78 38.68 29.35
N ALA A 2 -11.20 39.71 28.73
CA ALA A 2 -10.24 39.55 27.64
C ALA A 2 -8.84 39.36 28.24
N PHE A 3 -8.18 38.24 27.95
CA PHE A 3 -6.77 38.03 28.26
C PHE A 3 -5.93 38.69 27.16
N PHE A 4 -5.15 39.70 27.51
CA PHE A 4 -4.11 40.27 26.65
C PHE A 4 -2.79 39.56 26.96
N VAL A 5 -2.18 38.93 25.96
CA VAL A 5 -0.78 38.50 25.98
C VAL A 5 0.02 39.60 25.29
N THR A 6 0.89 40.29 26.04
CA THR A 6 1.81 41.29 25.50
C THR A 6 3.20 40.67 25.44
N ILE A 7 3.75 40.50 24.23
CA ILE A 7 5.12 40.04 24.00
C ILE A 7 6.01 41.28 23.88
N HIS A 8 6.99 41.43 24.77
CA HIS A 8 8.01 42.47 24.68
C HIS A 8 9.33 41.88 24.15
N PHE A 9 9.87 42.47 23.09
CA PHE A 9 11.23 42.21 22.62
C PHE A 9 12.19 43.20 23.29
N TYR A 10 13.17 42.71 24.05
CA TYR A 10 14.29 43.52 24.54
C TYR A 10 15.59 43.07 23.85
N PRO A 11 16.38 44.00 23.28
CA PRO A 11 17.74 43.69 22.86
C PRO A 11 18.66 43.73 24.10
N GLY A 12 19.05 42.56 24.60
CA GLY A 12 19.95 42.42 25.75
C GLY A 12 21.19 41.59 25.39
N HIS A 13 22.37 42.18 25.53
CA HIS A 13 23.66 41.50 25.44
C HIS A 13 23.78 40.40 26.51
N CYS A 14 24.08 39.16 26.10
CA CYS A 14 24.42 38.08 27.03
C CYS A 14 25.95 38.01 27.22
N PHE A 15 26.41 38.39 28.41
CA PHE A 15 27.73 38.05 28.94
C PHE A 15 27.76 36.55 29.22
N ILE A 16 28.31 35.72 28.34
CA ILE A 16 28.95 34.39 28.55
C ILE A 16 29.23 33.84 27.14
N CYS A 17 30.37 34.23 26.56
CA CYS A 17 31.03 33.55 25.43
C CYS A 17 32.43 34.17 25.21
N GLN A 18 33.33 34.00 26.16
CA GLN A 18 34.77 34.11 25.94
C GLN A 18 35.37 32.73 26.16
N THR A 19 35.45 31.87 25.12
CA THR A 19 36.53 30.85 25.03
C THR A 19 36.66 30.07 23.72
N PHE A 20 35.79 30.18 22.71
CA PHE A 20 36.07 29.55 21.41
C PHE A 20 35.68 30.46 20.25
N GLY A 21 36.68 30.99 19.55
CA GLY A 21 36.50 31.87 18.40
C GLY A 21 35.98 31.11 17.18
N ARG A 22 34.79 31.49 16.72
CA ARG A 22 34.30 31.41 15.32
C ARG A 22 33.19 32.46 15.14
N ALA A 23 33.11 32.98 13.92
CA ALA A 23 32.36 34.18 13.53
C ALA A 23 30.84 34.07 13.73
N GLU A 24 30.22 35.26 13.81
CA GLU A 24 28.89 35.61 14.30
C GLU A 24 27.69 34.88 13.62
N GLU A 25 26.90 34.17 14.43
CA GLU A 25 25.48 33.89 14.18
C GLU A 25 24.66 34.45 15.34
N GLN A 26 23.70 35.35 15.05
CA GLN A 26 22.77 35.89 16.04
C GLN A 26 21.72 34.83 16.41
N CYS A 27 21.79 34.29 17.63
CA CYS A 27 20.74 33.45 18.21
C CYS A 27 19.62 34.33 18.81
N ALA A 28 18.38 34.19 18.34
CA ALA A 28 17.20 34.75 19.00
C ALA A 28 16.67 33.76 20.05
N VAL A 29 16.77 34.11 21.34
CA VAL A 29 16.17 33.32 22.44
C VAL A 29 14.85 33.97 22.84
N SER A 30 13.73 33.29 22.65
CA SER A 30 12.42 33.72 23.17
C SER A 30 12.16 33.09 24.53
N THR A 31 11.86 33.91 25.54
CA THR A 31 11.45 33.46 26.89
C THR A 31 9.98 33.82 27.10
N VAL A 32 9.13 32.84 27.36
CA VAL A 32 7.73 33.06 27.74
C VAL A 32 7.62 32.92 29.25
N CYS A 33 7.19 33.98 29.94
CA CYS A 33 6.79 33.92 31.35
C CYS A 33 5.27 33.82 31.41
N MET A 34 4.74 32.74 32.01
CA MET A 34 3.33 32.65 32.34
C MET A 34 3.14 32.88 33.83
N VAL A 35 2.17 33.74 34.17
CA VAL A 35 1.83 34.09 35.55
C VAL A 35 0.51 33.40 35.90
N PHE A 36 0.56 32.43 36.81
CA PHE A 36 -0.62 31.80 37.41
C PHE A 36 -0.77 32.31 38.84
N GLY A 37 -1.55 33.37 39.02
CA GLY A 37 -1.65 34.04 40.32
C GLY A 37 -0.28 34.55 40.81
N ALA A 38 -0.01 34.49 42.13
CA ALA A 38 1.16 35.11 42.75
C ALA A 38 2.51 34.38 42.56
N ARG A 39 2.65 33.47 41.57
CA ARG A 39 3.94 32.83 41.25
C ARG A 39 4.22 32.84 39.75
N VAL A 40 5.47 33.16 39.41
CA VAL A 40 6.01 33.19 38.04
C VAL A 40 6.83 31.92 37.80
N VAL A 41 6.55 31.20 36.72
CA VAL A 41 7.36 30.06 36.25
C VAL A 41 7.92 30.41 34.87
N THR A 42 9.24 30.25 34.71
CA THR A 42 9.96 30.52 33.47
C THR A 42 10.35 29.21 32.80
N VAL A 43 9.90 28.97 31.56
CA VAL A 43 10.26 27.79 30.77
C VAL A 43 10.99 28.26 29.50
N ARG A 44 12.17 27.69 29.24
CA ARG A 44 12.97 27.95 28.02
C ARG A 44 12.73 26.83 27.01
N PHE A 45 12.44 27.18 25.76
CA PHE A 45 12.37 26.24 24.64
C PHE A 45 13.56 26.43 23.70
N HIS A 46 14.03 25.32 23.13
CA HIS A 46 14.97 25.31 22.02
C HIS A 46 14.17 24.98 20.74
N ILE A 47 14.11 25.91 19.79
CA ILE A 47 13.35 25.73 18.54
C ILE A 47 14.35 25.42 17.42
N PRO A 48 14.18 24.31 16.65
CA PRO A 48 14.98 24.03 15.46
C PRO A 48 14.72 25.04 14.33
N THR A 49 15.76 25.36 13.57
CA THR A 49 15.87 26.42 12.55
C THR A 49 14.87 26.37 11.38
N TYR A 50 14.04 25.32 11.28
CA TYR A 50 13.04 25.17 10.21
C TYR A 50 11.80 26.06 10.37
N LEU A 51 11.49 26.54 11.59
CA LEU A 51 10.32 27.40 11.81
C LEU A 51 10.52 28.86 11.37
N THR A 52 11.76 29.34 11.26
CA THR A 52 12.04 30.75 10.92
C THR A 52 11.71 31.11 9.47
N VAL A 53 11.69 30.14 8.54
CA VAL A 53 11.32 30.38 7.14
C VAL A 53 9.80 30.47 6.95
N SER A 54 9.03 29.69 7.73
CA SER A 54 7.56 29.77 7.73
C SER A 54 7.05 31.12 8.26
N ALA A 55 7.73 31.67 9.28
CA ALA A 55 7.41 33.00 9.82
C ALA A 55 7.77 34.15 8.86
N ALA A 56 8.85 34.01 8.06
CA ALA A 56 9.22 35.01 7.06
C ALA A 56 8.23 35.08 5.88
N LEU A 57 7.63 33.94 5.49
CA LEU A 57 6.57 33.89 4.47
C LEU A 57 5.24 34.47 4.98
N GLN A 58 4.95 34.39 6.27
CA GLN A 58 3.75 35.01 6.87
C GLN A 58 3.89 36.53 7.06
N LEU A 59 5.10 37.06 7.29
CA LEU A 59 5.31 38.50 7.56
C LEU A 59 5.29 39.40 6.33
N ILE A 60 5.50 38.86 5.12
CA ILE A 60 5.38 39.63 3.86
C ILE A 60 3.91 39.77 3.42
N CYS A 61 3.02 38.94 3.96
CA CYS A 61 1.59 38.97 3.67
C CYS A 61 0.77 39.28 4.93
N THR A 62 0.71 40.56 5.35
CA THR A 62 -0.53 41.35 5.46
C THR A 62 -0.66 42.33 6.63
N PRO A 63 -1.23 43.51 6.35
CA PRO A 63 -2.24 44.11 7.23
C PRO A 63 -3.67 44.11 6.64
N LYS A 64 -3.87 43.65 5.39
CA LYS A 64 -5.21 43.64 4.74
C LYS A 64 -6.03 42.36 4.92
N LEU A 65 -5.42 41.19 5.17
CA LEU A 65 -6.15 39.92 5.32
C LEU A 65 -6.86 39.75 6.67
N GLN A 66 -6.42 40.45 7.72
CA GLN A 66 -7.00 40.30 9.07
C GLN A 66 -8.29 41.11 9.28
N ALA A 67 -8.53 42.15 8.48
CA ALA A 67 -9.76 42.94 8.53
C ALA A 67 -10.93 42.30 7.74
N GLU A 68 -10.63 41.52 6.70
CA GLU A 68 -11.65 40.78 5.93
C GLU A 68 -12.09 39.47 6.62
N GLN A 69 -11.22 38.83 7.42
CA GLN A 69 -11.59 37.63 8.17
C GLN A 69 -12.62 37.90 9.26
N ASN A 70 -12.55 39.02 9.99
CA ASN A 70 -13.49 39.32 11.07
C ASN A 70 -14.89 39.75 10.59
N THR A 71 -15.01 40.22 9.35
CA THR A 71 -16.31 40.63 8.78
C THR A 71 -17.03 39.45 8.08
N LEU A 72 -16.29 38.42 7.65
CA LEU A 72 -16.85 37.19 7.06
C LEU A 72 -17.29 36.13 8.10
N VAL A 73 -16.75 36.17 9.33
CA VAL A 73 -17.14 35.22 10.40
C VAL A 73 -18.55 35.49 10.91
N HIS A 74 -19.02 36.75 10.91
CA HIS A 74 -20.38 37.08 11.33
C HIS A 74 -21.45 36.81 10.26
N ASN A 75 -21.10 36.85 8.97
CA ASN A 75 -22.03 36.48 7.88
C ASN A 75 -22.05 34.97 7.60
N LYS A 76 -21.03 34.20 7.98
CA LYS A 76 -21.01 32.72 7.82
C LYS A 76 -21.78 31.97 8.89
N THR A 77 -21.98 32.53 10.09
CA THR A 77 -22.75 31.88 11.17
C THR A 77 -24.26 31.81 10.88
N SER A 78 -24.77 32.61 9.93
CA SER A 78 -26.18 32.56 9.50
C SER A 78 -26.42 31.61 8.31
N LEU A 79 -25.37 31.20 7.58
CA LEU A 79 -25.45 30.29 6.42
C LEU A 79 -25.00 28.86 6.77
N SER A 80 -24.24 28.66 7.86
CA SER A 80 -23.83 27.34 8.36
C SER A 80 -24.98 26.51 8.95
N ASN A 81 -26.09 27.14 9.34
CA ASN A 81 -27.22 26.44 9.94
C ASN A 81 -28.21 25.87 8.91
N HIS A 82 -28.09 26.23 7.62
CA HIS A 82 -28.91 25.69 6.53
C HIS A 82 -28.16 24.68 5.64
N SER A 83 -26.83 24.57 5.77
CA SER A 83 -25.95 23.73 4.96
C SER A 83 -25.60 22.37 5.59
N ALA A 84 -25.88 22.17 6.88
CA ALA A 84 -25.48 20.98 7.66
C ALA A 84 -26.34 19.71 7.45
N LEU A 85 -27.18 19.66 6.40
CA LEU A 85 -28.08 18.52 6.15
C LEU A 85 -27.76 17.73 4.88
N PHE A 86 -26.89 18.23 3.99
CA PHE A 86 -26.72 17.67 2.64
C PHE A 86 -25.34 17.97 2.02
N GLN A 87 -24.23 17.79 2.75
CA GLN A 87 -22.88 17.95 2.18
C GLN A 87 -22.26 16.64 1.67
N GLY A 88 -23.05 15.60 1.43
CA GLY A 88 -22.51 14.26 1.21
C GLY A 88 -23.13 13.42 0.10
N GLY A 89 -22.29 12.94 -0.83
CA GLY A 89 -22.58 11.88 -1.79
C GLY A 89 -22.59 10.46 -1.28
N SER A 90 -22.93 9.51 -2.14
CA SER A 90 -23.11 8.08 -1.83
C SER A 90 -22.03 7.42 -0.96
N ASP A 91 -20.79 7.91 -0.99
CA ASP A 91 -19.65 7.40 -0.20
C ASP A 91 -19.13 8.39 0.86
N SER A 92 -19.97 9.31 1.31
CA SER A 92 -19.63 10.30 2.34
C SER A 92 -20.37 10.04 3.66
N ALA A 93 -19.71 10.31 4.80
CA ALA A 93 -20.26 10.11 6.14
C ALA A 93 -21.61 10.81 6.41
N GLU A 94 -21.95 11.89 5.69
CA GLU A 94 -23.24 12.59 5.85
C GLU A 94 -24.40 11.95 5.04
N SER A 95 -24.10 11.36 3.88
CA SER A 95 -25.06 10.57 3.10
C SER A 95 -25.51 9.32 3.86
N GLU A 96 -24.58 8.73 4.60
CA GLU A 96 -24.84 7.66 5.58
C GLU A 96 -25.69 8.11 6.77
N GLN A 97 -25.92 9.39 7.03
CA GLN A 97 -26.74 9.83 8.17
C GLN A 97 -28.22 10.11 7.80
N CYS A 98 -28.48 10.42 6.53
CA CYS A 98 -29.83 10.70 6.00
C CYS A 98 -30.48 9.45 5.35
N LYS A 99 -29.72 8.68 4.56
CA LYS A 99 -30.20 7.45 3.89
C LYS A 99 -30.74 6.38 4.84
N PRO A 100 -30.16 6.09 6.02
CA PRO A 100 -30.67 5.02 6.88
C PRO A 100 -32.04 5.36 7.47
N LYS A 101 -32.28 6.62 7.84
CA LYS A 101 -33.59 7.04 8.39
C LYS A 101 -34.71 6.92 7.38
N LEU A 102 -34.45 7.26 6.12
CA LEU A 102 -35.39 7.06 5.01
C LEU A 102 -35.51 5.57 4.65
N SER A 103 -34.40 4.83 4.61
CA SER A 103 -34.40 3.40 4.30
C SER A 103 -35.11 2.57 5.36
N ASP A 104 -35.02 2.92 6.65
CA ASP A 104 -35.74 2.25 7.73
C ASP A 104 -37.24 2.49 7.65
N GLN A 105 -37.66 3.70 7.29
CA GLN A 105 -39.06 4.03 7.06
C GLN A 105 -39.62 3.27 5.85
N VAL A 106 -38.88 3.23 4.75
CA VAL A 106 -39.25 2.48 3.54
C VAL A 106 -39.24 0.97 3.81
N SER A 107 -38.25 0.44 4.54
CA SER A 107 -38.20 -0.95 4.98
C SER A 107 -39.48 -1.37 5.69
N ARG A 108 -40.02 -0.51 6.57
CA ARG A 108 -41.27 -0.79 7.27
C ARG A 108 -42.47 -0.85 6.31
N LEU A 109 -42.51 0.00 5.28
CA LEU A 109 -43.58 -0.04 4.26
C LEU A 109 -43.51 -1.32 3.42
N VAL A 110 -42.31 -1.81 3.09
CA VAL A 110 -42.11 -3.07 2.35
C VAL A 110 -42.55 -4.28 3.18
N ILE A 111 -42.29 -4.28 4.49
CA ILE A 111 -42.75 -5.34 5.39
C ILE A 111 -44.28 -5.35 5.48
N LEU A 112 -44.91 -4.18 5.68
CA LEU A 112 -46.37 -4.05 5.73
C LEU A 112 -47.05 -4.45 4.41
N HIS A 113 -46.41 -4.16 3.28
CA HIS A 113 -46.86 -4.62 1.96
C HIS A 113 -47.02 -6.13 1.90
N GLU A 114 -46.02 -6.87 2.37
CA GLU A 114 -46.03 -8.32 2.35
C GLU A 114 -46.97 -8.94 3.37
N GLU A 115 -47.07 -8.38 4.59
CA GLU A 115 -48.07 -8.82 5.57
C GLU A 115 -49.49 -8.72 5.01
N ALA A 116 -49.75 -7.73 4.14
CA ALA A 116 -51.01 -7.60 3.43
C ALA A 116 -51.15 -8.53 2.21
N GLU A 117 -50.04 -8.99 1.60
CA GLU A 117 -50.05 -10.09 0.61
C GLU A 117 -50.45 -11.42 1.27
N ASP A 118 -50.05 -11.64 2.54
CA ASP A 118 -50.44 -12.79 3.36
C ASP A 118 -51.93 -12.77 3.82
N GLY A 119 -52.70 -11.75 3.41
CA GLY A 119 -54.13 -11.64 3.70
C GLY A 119 -54.47 -10.83 4.95
N ASN A 120 -53.51 -10.13 5.55
CA ASN A 120 -53.80 -9.20 6.65
C ASN A 120 -54.32 -7.85 6.14
N ALA A 121 -55.14 -7.17 6.94
CA ALA A 121 -55.58 -5.81 6.63
C ALA A 121 -54.42 -4.83 6.76
N MET A 122 -54.25 -3.95 5.77
CA MET A 122 -53.25 -2.89 5.86
C MET A 122 -53.59 -1.89 6.97
N PRO A 123 -52.64 -1.51 7.85
CA PRO A 123 -52.85 -0.46 8.84
C PRO A 123 -52.91 0.93 8.19
N ASP A 124 -53.39 1.93 8.93
CA ASP A 124 -53.40 3.33 8.46
C ASP A 124 -51.97 3.85 8.22
N LEU A 125 -51.65 4.12 6.95
CA LEU A 125 -50.34 4.58 6.50
C LEU A 125 -50.24 6.10 6.38
N GLU A 126 -51.28 6.88 6.73
CA GLU A 126 -51.28 8.33 6.54
C GLU A 126 -50.10 9.00 7.24
N ARG A 127 -49.89 8.68 8.53
CA ARG A 127 -48.77 9.23 9.31
C ARG A 127 -47.38 8.86 8.76
N PRO A 128 -47.05 7.56 8.54
CA PRO A 128 -45.73 7.19 8.03
C PRO A 128 -45.47 7.72 6.62
N VAL A 129 -46.46 7.71 5.73
CA VAL A 129 -46.31 8.25 4.37
C VAL A 129 -46.15 9.77 4.38
N MET A 130 -46.89 10.50 5.24
CA MET A 130 -46.68 11.95 5.39
C MET A 130 -45.29 12.30 5.92
N ALA A 131 -44.69 11.46 6.76
CA ALA A 131 -43.31 11.66 7.22
C ALA A 131 -42.31 11.54 6.06
N VAL A 132 -42.44 10.51 5.22
CA VAL A 132 -41.63 10.32 4.00
C VAL A 132 -41.85 11.48 3.03
N SER A 133 -43.10 11.86 2.76
CA SER A 133 -43.45 12.96 1.86
C SER A 133 -42.87 14.31 2.29
N ARG A 134 -42.90 14.62 3.60
CA ARG A 134 -42.25 15.83 4.13
C ARG A 134 -40.73 15.82 3.93
N ALA A 135 -40.08 14.68 4.16
CA ALA A 135 -38.64 14.55 3.95
C ALA A 135 -38.28 14.73 2.47
N VAL A 136 -39.04 14.10 1.57
CA VAL A 136 -38.91 14.25 0.12
C VAL A 136 -39.14 15.68 -0.34
N THR A 137 -40.18 16.35 0.16
CA THR A 137 -40.51 17.73 -0.21
C THR A 137 -39.36 18.68 0.14
N ASN A 138 -38.77 18.51 1.32
CA ASN A 138 -37.59 19.26 1.72
C ASN A 138 -36.39 18.96 0.81
N LEU A 139 -36.14 17.68 0.53
CA LEU A 139 -35.05 17.25 -0.35
C LEU A 139 -35.18 17.81 -1.77
N VAL A 140 -36.39 17.77 -2.33
CA VAL A 140 -36.70 18.32 -3.67
C VAL A 140 -36.54 19.83 -3.69
N LYS A 141 -37.00 20.52 -2.64
CA LYS A 141 -36.82 21.98 -2.50
C LYS A 141 -35.34 22.35 -2.51
N VAL A 142 -34.54 21.69 -1.68
CA VAL A 142 -33.09 21.92 -1.62
C VAL A 142 -32.44 21.65 -2.98
N GLY A 143 -32.74 20.51 -3.62
CA GLY A 143 -32.18 20.19 -4.94
C GLY A 143 -32.53 21.24 -6.01
N ARG A 144 -33.77 21.75 -6.03
CA ARG A 144 -34.16 22.84 -6.95
C ARG A 144 -33.40 24.15 -6.64
N GLU A 145 -33.22 24.50 -5.37
CA GLU A 145 -32.42 25.67 -4.95
C GLU A 145 -30.94 25.52 -5.35
N THR A 146 -30.36 24.32 -5.21
CA THR A 146 -28.98 24.00 -5.61
C THR A 146 -28.78 24.12 -7.12
N ILE A 147 -29.69 23.58 -7.95
CA ILE A 147 -29.63 23.72 -9.42
C ILE A 147 -29.68 25.19 -9.82
N ASN A 148 -30.58 25.97 -9.21
CA ASN A 148 -30.78 27.37 -9.55
C ASN A 148 -29.60 28.26 -9.17
N SER A 149 -28.91 27.94 -8.07
CA SER A 149 -27.74 28.68 -7.58
C SER A 149 -26.40 28.20 -8.14
N SER A 150 -26.35 27.00 -8.74
CA SER A 150 -25.14 26.40 -9.30
C SER A 150 -24.83 26.91 -10.72
N GLU A 151 -23.55 26.94 -11.07
CA GLU A 151 -23.06 27.17 -12.44
C GLU A 151 -22.72 25.85 -13.18
N ASP A 152 -22.80 24.71 -12.50
CA ASP A 152 -22.48 23.40 -13.08
C ASP A 152 -23.57 22.95 -14.08
N ALA A 153 -23.21 22.93 -15.37
CA ALA A 153 -24.12 22.55 -16.46
C ALA A 153 -24.53 21.07 -16.39
N ILE A 154 -23.64 20.18 -15.95
CA ILE A 154 -23.90 18.74 -15.83
C ILE A 154 -24.89 18.52 -14.69
N LEU A 155 -24.69 19.17 -13.54
CA LEU A 155 -25.64 19.13 -12.43
C LEU A 155 -27.05 19.61 -12.85
N LYS A 156 -27.11 20.69 -13.64
CA LYS A 156 -28.38 21.22 -14.18
C LYS A 156 -29.08 20.27 -15.15
N GLN A 157 -28.32 19.43 -15.84
CA GLN A 157 -28.85 18.44 -16.76
C GLN A 157 -29.36 17.19 -16.03
N ASP A 158 -28.58 16.67 -15.07
CA ASP A 158 -28.81 15.33 -14.51
C ASP A 158 -29.74 15.35 -13.29
N MET A 159 -29.64 16.36 -12.43
CA MET A 159 -30.42 16.44 -11.19
C MET A 159 -31.95 16.54 -11.38
N PRO A 160 -32.50 17.22 -12.42
CA PRO A 160 -33.95 17.27 -12.63
C PRO A 160 -34.63 15.91 -12.76
N ALA A 161 -33.98 14.94 -13.43
CA ALA A 161 -34.54 13.59 -13.60
C ALA A 161 -34.67 12.88 -12.24
N ALA A 162 -33.67 13.00 -11.37
CA ALA A 162 -33.71 12.46 -10.02
C ALA A 162 -34.81 13.12 -9.17
N LEU A 163 -34.94 14.45 -9.23
CA LEU A 163 -35.97 15.19 -8.50
C LEU A 163 -37.39 14.78 -8.91
N VAL A 164 -37.66 14.65 -10.21
CA VAL A 164 -38.96 14.21 -10.73
C VAL A 164 -39.26 12.77 -10.28
N ARG A 165 -38.26 11.89 -10.26
CA ARG A 165 -38.42 10.51 -9.79
C ARG A 165 -38.82 10.45 -8.30
N VAL A 166 -38.13 11.17 -7.42
CA VAL A 166 -38.45 11.19 -5.98
C VAL A 166 -39.83 11.82 -5.74
N GLU A 167 -40.15 12.93 -6.43
CA GLU A 167 -41.44 13.61 -6.29
C GLU A 167 -42.60 12.72 -6.78
N GLY A 168 -42.43 12.03 -7.92
CA GLY A 168 -43.39 11.08 -8.44
C GLY A 168 -43.60 9.89 -7.50
N ALA A 169 -42.52 9.34 -6.95
CA ALA A 169 -42.58 8.23 -6.00
C ALA A 169 -43.30 8.62 -4.69
N SER A 170 -43.11 9.84 -4.19
CA SER A 170 -43.84 10.36 -3.03
C SER A 170 -45.34 10.47 -3.29
N ARG A 171 -45.74 10.93 -4.49
CA ARG A 171 -47.16 10.97 -4.89
C ARG A 171 -47.78 9.58 -4.96
N LEU A 172 -47.06 8.59 -5.49
CA LEU A 172 -47.50 7.20 -5.51
C LEU A 172 -47.75 6.65 -4.09
N LEU A 173 -46.88 6.99 -3.13
CA LEU A 173 -47.09 6.61 -1.73
C LEU A 173 -48.33 7.27 -1.10
N GLU A 174 -48.58 8.55 -1.39
CA GLU A 174 -49.77 9.28 -0.91
C GLU A 174 -51.06 8.69 -1.49
N GLU A 175 -51.07 8.41 -2.80
CA GLU A 175 -52.20 7.75 -3.45
C GLU A 175 -52.44 6.34 -2.89
N ALA A 176 -51.38 5.56 -2.69
CA ALA A 176 -51.47 4.25 -2.08
C ALA A 176 -52.06 4.32 -0.67
N SER A 177 -51.60 5.27 0.15
CA SER A 177 -52.09 5.50 1.51
C SER A 177 -53.59 5.85 1.53
N ALA A 178 -54.03 6.75 0.65
CA ALA A 178 -55.44 7.13 0.54
C ALA A 178 -56.32 5.95 0.10
N MET A 179 -55.85 5.14 -0.85
CA MET A 179 -56.55 3.94 -1.32
C MET A 179 -56.63 2.86 -0.24
N LEU A 180 -55.55 2.63 0.52
CA LEU A 180 -55.49 1.64 1.61
C LEU A 180 -56.34 2.07 2.82
N LYS A 181 -56.49 3.38 3.05
CA LYS A 181 -57.40 3.92 4.05
C LYS A 181 -58.88 3.69 3.69
N ALA A 182 -59.20 3.70 2.39
CA ALA A 182 -60.55 3.41 1.90
C ALA A 182 -60.83 1.90 1.83
N ASP A 183 -59.86 1.10 1.39
CA ASP A 183 -59.92 -0.35 1.31
C ASP A 183 -58.57 -0.98 1.74
N PRO A 184 -58.49 -1.52 2.97
CA PRO A 184 -57.27 -2.14 3.50
C PRO A 184 -56.77 -3.36 2.71
N TYR A 185 -57.60 -3.93 1.82
CA TYR A 185 -57.28 -5.12 1.03
C TYR A 185 -57.02 -4.80 -0.46
N SER A 186 -56.94 -3.51 -0.83
CA SER A 186 -56.79 -3.08 -2.22
C SER A 186 -55.47 -3.52 -2.85
N GLY A 187 -55.53 -4.46 -3.79
CA GLY A 187 -54.38 -4.92 -4.58
C GLY A 187 -53.68 -3.82 -5.40
N PRO A 188 -54.41 -2.97 -6.14
CA PRO A 188 -53.82 -1.84 -6.86
C PRO A 188 -53.09 -0.84 -5.95
N ALA A 189 -53.59 -0.63 -4.74
CA ALA A 189 -52.94 0.24 -3.77
C ALA A 189 -51.62 -0.34 -3.24
N ARG A 190 -51.56 -1.65 -2.99
CA ARG A 190 -50.32 -2.35 -2.61
C ARG A 190 -49.25 -2.24 -3.71
N LYS A 191 -49.63 -2.39 -4.98
CA LYS A 191 -48.70 -2.20 -6.12
C LYS A 191 -48.11 -0.79 -6.14
N LYS A 192 -48.93 0.25 -5.95
CA LYS A 192 -48.43 1.63 -5.85
C LYS A 192 -47.52 1.86 -4.63
N LEU A 193 -47.80 1.19 -3.50
CA LEU A 193 -46.99 1.28 -2.29
C LEU A 193 -45.55 0.76 -2.53
N ILE A 194 -45.40 -0.37 -3.21
CA ILE A 194 -44.07 -0.95 -3.48
C ILE A 194 -43.31 -0.18 -4.57
N GLU A 195 -44.00 0.27 -5.62
CA GLU A 195 -43.42 1.12 -6.68
C GLU A 195 -42.97 2.48 -6.12
N GLY A 196 -43.79 3.12 -5.29
CA GLY A 196 -43.43 4.34 -4.59
C GLY A 196 -42.25 4.14 -3.64
N SER A 197 -42.23 3.04 -2.88
CA SER A 197 -41.13 2.69 -1.97
C SER A 197 -39.80 2.52 -2.72
N ARG A 198 -39.81 1.81 -3.86
CA ARG A 198 -38.63 1.64 -4.73
C ARG A 198 -38.17 2.98 -5.31
N GLY A 199 -39.10 3.76 -5.85
CA GLY A 199 -38.80 5.05 -6.49
C GLY A 199 -38.19 6.07 -5.53
N ILE A 200 -38.57 6.06 -4.26
CA ILE A 200 -37.96 6.89 -3.22
C ILE A 200 -36.48 6.52 -2.99
N LEU A 201 -36.17 5.23 -2.84
CA LEU A 201 -34.79 4.77 -2.60
C LEU A 201 -33.88 5.07 -3.79
N GLN A 202 -34.31 4.69 -5.00
CA GLN A 202 -33.55 4.93 -6.24
C GLN A 202 -33.39 6.42 -6.53
N GLY A 203 -34.47 7.20 -6.41
CA GLY A 203 -34.43 8.63 -6.67
C GLY A 203 -33.57 9.40 -5.66
N THR A 204 -33.62 9.03 -4.38
CA THR A 204 -32.78 9.67 -3.34
C THR A 204 -31.30 9.32 -3.56
N SER A 205 -31.00 8.08 -3.96
CA SER A 205 -29.63 7.68 -4.28
C SER A 205 -29.09 8.45 -5.49
N ALA A 206 -29.84 8.50 -6.59
CA ALA A 206 -29.47 9.25 -7.79
C ALA A 206 -29.27 10.75 -7.50
N LEU A 207 -30.14 11.34 -6.68
CA LEU A 207 -30.03 12.75 -6.30
C LEU A 207 -28.74 13.05 -5.52
N LEU A 208 -28.38 12.19 -4.56
CA LEU A 208 -27.16 12.34 -3.77
C LEU A 208 -25.90 12.08 -4.61
N LEU A 209 -25.96 11.15 -5.57
CA LEU A 209 -24.90 10.93 -6.56
C LEU A 209 -24.65 12.17 -7.42
N CYS A 210 -25.70 12.76 -8.02
CA CYS A 210 -25.55 13.97 -8.83
C CYS A 210 -24.90 15.12 -8.04
N PHE A 211 -25.26 15.27 -6.77
CA PHE A 211 -24.67 16.26 -5.88
C PHE A 211 -23.17 15.98 -5.65
N ASP A 212 -22.84 14.74 -5.30
CA ASP A 212 -21.47 14.32 -5.04
C ASP A 212 -20.54 14.55 -6.23
N GLU A 213 -20.98 14.11 -7.40
CA GLU A 213 -20.19 14.25 -8.61
C GLU A 213 -19.95 15.73 -8.93
N SER A 214 -20.87 16.64 -8.57
CA SER A 214 -20.66 18.08 -8.70
C SER A 214 -19.57 18.59 -7.75
N GLU A 215 -19.55 18.14 -6.50
CA GLU A 215 -18.48 18.46 -5.55
C GLU A 215 -17.14 17.88 -6.01
N VAL A 216 -17.09 16.62 -6.41
CA VAL A 216 -15.90 15.97 -6.97
C VAL A 216 -15.39 16.73 -8.19
N ARG A 217 -16.26 17.15 -9.11
CA ARG A 217 -15.89 17.99 -10.27
C ARG A 217 -15.30 19.34 -9.87
N LYS A 218 -15.72 19.94 -8.75
CA LYS A 218 -15.08 21.18 -8.23
C LYS A 218 -13.64 20.91 -7.80
N ILE A 219 -13.39 19.82 -7.08
CA ILE A 219 -12.05 19.45 -6.63
C ILE A 219 -11.15 19.12 -7.82
N ILE A 220 -11.63 18.29 -8.75
CA ILE A 220 -10.88 17.92 -9.96
C ILE A 220 -10.52 19.13 -10.81
N ARG A 221 -11.41 20.14 -10.91
CA ARG A 221 -11.09 21.39 -11.60
C ARG A 221 -9.89 22.10 -10.98
N GLU A 222 -9.78 22.14 -9.66
CA GLU A 222 -8.62 22.74 -8.99
C GLU A 222 -7.34 21.91 -9.21
N CYS A 223 -7.43 20.57 -9.18
CA CYS A 223 -6.29 19.70 -9.53
C CYS A 223 -5.82 19.94 -10.97
N LYS A 224 -6.75 20.01 -11.93
CA LYS A 224 -6.45 20.29 -13.34
C LYS A 224 -5.80 21.66 -13.53
N ARG A 225 -6.25 22.68 -12.80
CA ARG A 225 -5.59 24.00 -12.82
C ARG A 225 -4.12 23.91 -12.39
N VAL A 226 -3.81 23.13 -11.37
CA VAL A 226 -2.41 22.89 -10.96
C VAL A 226 -1.64 22.16 -12.06
N LEU A 227 -2.23 21.13 -12.69
CA LEU A 227 -1.64 20.41 -13.82
C LEU A 227 -1.34 21.34 -15.02
N ASP A 228 -2.26 22.25 -15.34
CA ASP A 228 -2.09 23.23 -16.41
C ASP A 228 -0.88 24.15 -16.14
N TYR A 229 -0.68 24.58 -14.90
CA TYR A 229 0.51 25.34 -14.53
C TYR A 229 1.78 24.47 -14.61
N LEU A 230 1.75 23.23 -14.08
CA LEU A 230 2.89 22.33 -14.12
C LEU A 230 3.35 22.03 -15.56
N ALA A 231 2.46 22.00 -16.54
CA ALA A 231 2.82 21.83 -17.96
C ALA A 231 3.74 22.95 -18.49
N VAL A 232 3.71 24.13 -17.88
CA VAL A 232 4.56 25.29 -18.25
C VAL A 232 5.88 25.29 -17.48
N ALA A 233 6.09 24.36 -16.52
CA ALA A 233 7.29 24.30 -15.68
C ALA A 233 8.60 24.21 -16.48
N GLU A 234 8.59 23.51 -17.62
CA GLU A 234 9.79 23.23 -18.41
C GLU A 234 10.30 24.45 -19.19
N VAL A 235 9.42 25.40 -19.50
CA VAL A 235 9.75 26.60 -20.31
C VAL A 235 10.14 27.80 -19.46
N ILE A 236 10.16 27.67 -18.13
CA ILE A 236 10.57 28.75 -17.23
C ILE A 236 12.10 28.85 -17.22
N GLU A 237 12.61 29.94 -17.79
CA GLU A 237 14.06 30.20 -17.93
C GLU A 237 14.52 31.47 -17.21
N THR A 238 13.61 32.31 -16.69
CA THR A 238 13.95 33.56 -16.01
C THR A 238 13.40 33.61 -14.58
N MET A 239 14.06 34.41 -13.72
CA MET A 239 13.61 34.60 -12.33
C MET A 239 12.27 35.35 -12.26
N GLU A 240 12.00 36.24 -13.22
CA GLU A 240 10.75 36.98 -13.30
C GLU A 240 9.58 36.02 -13.60
N ASP A 241 9.76 35.13 -14.59
CA ASP A 241 8.78 34.10 -14.94
C ASP A 241 8.56 33.13 -13.78
N LEU A 242 9.62 32.74 -13.06
CA LEU A 242 9.50 31.89 -11.87
C LEU A 242 8.69 32.57 -10.75
N VAL A 243 8.93 33.86 -10.50
CA VAL A 243 8.16 34.60 -9.49
C VAL A 243 6.69 34.71 -9.89
N GLN A 244 6.39 34.91 -11.17
CA GLN A 244 5.01 34.94 -11.66
C GLN A 244 4.35 33.57 -11.56
N PHE A 245 5.02 32.51 -11.99
CA PHE A 245 4.59 31.13 -11.83
C PHE A 245 4.23 30.79 -10.37
N LEU A 246 5.08 31.20 -9.41
CA LEU A 246 4.83 30.99 -7.98
C LEU A 246 3.59 31.70 -7.46
N LYS A 247 3.36 32.95 -7.90
CA LYS A 247 2.17 33.73 -7.52
C LYS A 247 0.88 33.07 -7.98
N ASP A 248 0.92 32.42 -9.14
CA ASP A 248 -0.25 31.77 -9.75
C ASP A 248 -0.46 30.34 -9.22
N LEU A 249 0.62 29.59 -9.00
CA LEU A 249 0.57 28.19 -8.54
C LEU A 249 0.24 28.06 -7.04
N SER A 250 0.85 28.88 -6.18
CA SER A 250 0.74 28.70 -4.72
C SER A 250 -0.70 28.76 -4.17
N PRO A 251 -1.57 29.68 -4.64
CA PRO A 251 -2.98 29.70 -4.24
C PRO A 251 -3.73 28.44 -4.69
N CYS A 252 -3.42 27.93 -5.89
CA CYS A 252 -4.05 26.72 -6.44
C CYS A 252 -3.66 25.48 -5.62
N LEU A 253 -2.37 25.32 -5.28
CA LEU A 253 -1.89 24.24 -4.41
C LEU A 253 -2.53 24.29 -3.02
N SER A 254 -2.63 25.48 -2.44
CA SER A 254 -3.27 25.65 -1.12
C SER A 254 -4.74 25.27 -1.16
N LYS A 255 -5.44 25.58 -2.26
CA LYS A 255 -6.83 25.20 -2.46
C LYS A 255 -6.96 23.69 -2.64
N VAL A 256 -6.21 23.05 -3.54
CA VAL A 256 -6.19 21.58 -3.69
C VAL A 256 -5.94 20.89 -2.35
N SER A 257 -4.96 21.36 -1.58
CA SER A 257 -4.66 20.77 -0.27
C SER A 257 -5.81 20.86 0.73
N ARG A 258 -6.59 21.94 0.69
CA ARG A 258 -7.73 22.10 1.59
C ARG A 258 -8.92 21.27 1.14
N GLU A 259 -9.26 21.30 -0.16
CA GLU A 259 -10.43 20.59 -0.69
C GLU A 259 -10.23 19.06 -0.64
N VAL A 260 -9.06 18.55 -1.04
CA VAL A 260 -8.74 17.10 -0.94
C VAL A 260 -8.66 16.65 0.52
N GLY A 261 -8.07 17.46 1.41
CA GLY A 261 -8.03 17.19 2.85
C GLY A 261 -9.39 17.32 3.56
N GLY A 262 -10.38 17.96 2.93
CA GLY A 262 -11.78 17.89 3.36
C GLY A 262 -12.42 16.59 2.89
N ARG A 263 -12.29 16.28 1.59
CA ARG A 263 -12.90 15.11 0.97
C ARG A 263 -12.43 13.78 1.56
N GLU A 264 -11.15 13.64 1.88
CA GLU A 264 -10.63 12.39 2.48
C GLU A 264 -11.35 12.01 3.78
N LYS A 265 -11.74 13.02 4.58
CA LYS A 265 -12.49 12.82 5.83
C LYS A 265 -13.93 12.42 5.62
N GLU A 266 -14.51 12.81 4.48
CA GLU A 266 -15.87 12.45 4.12
C GLU A 266 -15.94 11.00 3.63
N LEU A 267 -14.93 10.51 2.89
CA LEU A 267 -14.93 9.18 2.27
C LEU A 267 -15.10 8.06 3.30
N THR A 268 -16.07 7.17 3.07
CA THR A 268 -16.27 5.94 3.85
C THR A 268 -15.20 4.88 3.54
N HIS A 269 -14.76 4.81 2.28
CA HIS A 269 -13.73 3.88 1.83
C HIS A 269 -12.33 4.29 2.33
N GLN A 270 -11.86 3.59 3.36
CA GLN A 270 -10.57 3.85 4.01
C GLN A 270 -9.38 3.77 3.05
N VAL A 271 -9.39 2.85 2.08
CA VAL A 271 -8.29 2.70 1.11
C VAL A 271 -8.16 3.95 0.24
N HIS A 272 -9.28 4.45 -0.29
CA HIS A 272 -9.30 5.70 -1.07
C HIS A 272 -8.81 6.88 -0.22
N ARG A 273 -9.25 6.95 1.04
CA ARG A 273 -8.77 7.95 2.01
C ARG A 273 -7.25 7.89 2.19
N GLU A 274 -6.70 6.71 2.44
CA GLU A 274 -5.27 6.48 2.63
C GLU A 274 -4.45 6.91 1.39
N ILE A 275 -4.93 6.59 0.18
CA ILE A 275 -4.28 7.01 -1.07
C ILE A 275 -4.32 8.53 -1.22
N LEU A 276 -5.47 9.18 -0.99
CA LEU A 276 -5.59 10.64 -1.08
C LEU A 276 -4.68 11.36 -0.09
N VAL A 277 -4.61 10.88 1.17
CA VAL A 277 -3.71 11.44 2.19
C VAL A 277 -2.26 11.32 1.76
N ARG A 278 -1.84 10.15 1.27
CA ARG A 278 -0.48 9.90 0.78
C ARG A 278 -0.12 10.82 -0.38
N CYS A 279 -0.94 10.85 -1.43
CA CYS A 279 -0.67 11.66 -2.62
C CYS A 279 -0.66 13.16 -2.29
N LEU A 280 -1.57 13.61 -1.43
CA LEU A 280 -1.59 15.00 -0.97
C LEU A 280 -0.30 15.39 -0.22
N GLU A 281 0.22 14.50 0.63
CA GLU A 281 1.45 14.76 1.37
C GLU A 281 2.69 14.77 0.45
N GLN A 282 2.71 13.92 -0.58
CA GLN A 282 3.75 13.97 -1.62
C GLN A 282 3.70 15.30 -2.40
N VAL A 283 2.53 15.79 -2.78
CA VAL A 283 2.39 17.09 -3.48
C VAL A 283 2.94 18.23 -2.62
N LYS A 284 2.64 18.26 -1.31
CA LYS A 284 3.18 19.28 -0.39
C LYS A 284 4.71 19.22 -0.26
N THR A 285 5.26 18.01 -0.27
CA THR A 285 6.71 17.78 -0.16
C THR A 285 7.44 18.17 -1.45
N LEU A 286 6.88 17.84 -2.62
CA LEU A 286 7.51 18.09 -3.92
C LEU A 286 7.46 19.56 -4.33
N ALA A 287 6.41 20.30 -3.95
CA ALA A 287 6.26 21.71 -4.32
C ALA A 287 7.50 22.60 -4.01
N PRO A 288 8.03 22.65 -2.76
CA PRO A 288 9.24 23.45 -2.49
C PRO A 288 10.49 22.94 -3.22
N ILE A 289 10.63 21.62 -3.40
CA ILE A 289 11.79 21.01 -4.08
C ILE A 289 11.79 21.39 -5.57
N LEU A 290 10.61 21.36 -6.23
CA LEU A 290 10.45 21.79 -7.61
C LEU A 290 10.85 23.26 -7.79
N ILE A 291 10.43 24.13 -6.86
CA ILE A 291 10.76 25.57 -6.88
C ILE A 291 12.28 25.77 -6.77
N CYS A 292 12.95 25.05 -5.85
CA CYS A 292 14.40 25.07 -5.73
C CYS A 292 15.08 24.57 -7.02
N SER A 293 14.55 23.51 -7.64
CA SER A 293 15.06 22.94 -8.89
C SER A 293 14.96 23.92 -10.07
N MET A 294 13.84 24.65 -10.17
CA MET A 294 13.66 25.71 -11.18
C MET A 294 14.63 26.87 -10.95
N LYS A 295 14.77 27.31 -9.70
CA LYS A 295 15.68 28.40 -9.30
C LYS A 295 17.14 28.08 -9.65
N ILE A 296 17.59 26.85 -9.40
CA ILE A 296 18.97 26.45 -9.74
C ILE A 296 19.16 26.31 -11.26
N PHE A 297 18.17 25.78 -11.99
CA PHE A 297 18.23 25.71 -13.45
C PHE A 297 18.45 27.10 -14.08
N ILE A 298 17.64 28.09 -13.69
CA ILE A 298 17.77 29.48 -14.15
C ILE A 298 19.17 30.05 -13.84
N HIS A 299 19.69 29.76 -12.64
CA HIS A 299 21.01 30.23 -12.23
C HIS A 299 22.15 29.60 -13.06
N ILE A 300 22.04 28.32 -13.39
CA ILE A 300 23.01 27.58 -14.22
C ILE A 300 23.02 28.13 -15.65
N ILE A 301 21.85 28.35 -16.24
CA ILE A 301 21.72 28.95 -17.58
C ILE A 301 22.37 30.34 -17.60
N ALA A 302 22.15 31.15 -16.56
CA ALA A 302 22.77 32.48 -16.43
C ALA A 302 24.31 32.44 -16.26
N GLN A 303 24.89 31.30 -15.82
CA GLN A 303 26.33 31.13 -15.55
C GLN A 303 27.07 30.28 -16.60
N GLY A 304 26.54 30.18 -17.82
CA GLY A 304 27.22 29.50 -18.92
C GLY A 304 26.89 28.00 -19.07
N GLY A 305 25.85 27.51 -18.39
CA GLY A 305 25.13 26.27 -18.75
C GLY A 305 25.82 24.94 -18.43
N LYS A 306 26.96 24.93 -17.73
CA LYS A 306 27.67 23.68 -17.39
C LYS A 306 26.88 22.83 -16.39
N GLY A 307 26.17 21.80 -16.86
CA GLY A 307 25.26 20.99 -16.02
C GLY A 307 23.79 21.42 -16.11
N ALA A 308 23.43 22.19 -17.15
CA ALA A 308 22.05 22.59 -17.42
C ALA A 308 21.13 21.39 -17.69
N GLU A 309 21.63 20.36 -18.38
CA GLU A 309 20.89 19.13 -18.65
C GLU A 309 20.50 18.41 -17.35
N GLU A 310 21.43 18.28 -16.40
CA GLU A 310 21.18 17.66 -15.09
C GLU A 310 20.14 18.44 -14.27
N ALA A 311 20.20 19.78 -14.33
CA ALA A 311 19.24 20.63 -13.63
C ALA A 311 17.85 20.61 -14.30
N ALA A 312 17.80 20.51 -15.63
CA ALA A 312 16.57 20.34 -16.39
C ALA A 312 15.92 18.98 -16.09
N GLU A 313 16.71 17.90 -16.09
CA GLU A 313 16.23 16.56 -15.73
C GLU A 313 15.66 16.52 -14.31
N ASN A 314 16.36 17.12 -13.32
CA ASN A 314 15.84 17.25 -11.95
C ASN A 314 14.49 17.98 -11.91
N ARG A 315 14.39 19.12 -12.61
CA ARG A 315 13.17 19.93 -12.65
C ARG A 315 12.02 19.14 -13.30
N ASN A 316 12.26 18.53 -14.45
CA ASN A 316 11.26 17.81 -15.22
C ASN A 316 10.79 16.55 -14.47
N TYR A 317 11.72 15.84 -13.82
CA TYR A 317 11.39 14.71 -12.93
C TYR A 317 10.45 15.14 -11.80
N LEU A 318 10.75 16.25 -11.12
CA LEU A 318 9.93 16.75 -10.00
C LEU A 318 8.54 17.21 -10.48
N ALA A 319 8.47 17.88 -11.64
CA ALA A 319 7.21 18.31 -12.26
C ALA A 319 6.34 17.11 -12.69
N GLN A 320 6.95 16.10 -13.32
CA GLN A 320 6.27 14.87 -13.71
C GLN A 320 5.78 14.09 -12.49
N ARG A 321 6.63 13.91 -11.48
CA ARG A 321 6.24 13.20 -10.26
C ARG A 321 5.07 13.88 -9.55
N MET A 322 5.07 15.21 -9.48
CA MET A 322 3.96 15.97 -8.90
C MET A 322 2.68 15.88 -9.76
N THR A 323 2.82 15.77 -11.08
CA THR A 323 1.73 15.52 -12.03
C THR A 323 1.11 14.14 -11.82
N ASP A 324 1.93 13.11 -11.63
CA ASP A 324 1.47 11.74 -11.39
C ASP A 324 0.64 11.66 -10.09
N GLU A 325 1.11 12.28 -9.00
CA GLU A 325 0.37 12.32 -7.73
C GLU A 325 -0.98 13.06 -7.87
N LEU A 326 -1.04 14.14 -8.65
CA LEU A 326 -2.29 14.86 -8.91
C LEU A 326 -3.26 14.05 -9.78
N ASN A 327 -2.77 13.32 -10.77
CA ASN A 327 -3.59 12.43 -11.57
C ASN A 327 -4.13 11.26 -10.75
N GLU A 328 -3.34 10.73 -9.81
CA GLU A 328 -3.80 9.70 -8.88
C GLU A 328 -4.89 10.23 -7.94
N ILE A 329 -4.74 11.47 -7.44
CA ILE A 329 -5.82 12.15 -6.69
C ILE A 329 -7.09 12.26 -7.54
N ILE A 330 -6.99 12.68 -8.79
CA ILE A 330 -8.14 12.79 -9.70
C ILE A 330 -8.81 11.43 -9.88
N ARG A 331 -8.02 10.37 -10.15
CA ARG A 331 -8.54 9.01 -10.33
C ARG A 331 -9.31 8.55 -9.10
N VAL A 332 -8.71 8.64 -7.92
CA VAL A 332 -9.31 8.15 -6.67
C VAL A 332 -10.56 8.95 -6.29
N LEU A 333 -10.59 10.25 -6.56
CA LEU A 333 -11.78 11.09 -6.32
C LEU A 333 -12.99 10.67 -7.16
N GLN A 334 -12.80 9.98 -8.29
CA GLN A 334 -13.87 9.55 -9.19
C GLN A 334 -14.37 8.12 -8.90
N LEU A 335 -13.74 7.39 -7.97
CA LEU A 335 -14.17 6.05 -7.60
C LEU A 335 -15.43 6.12 -6.72
N THR A 336 -16.49 5.48 -7.18
CA THR A 336 -17.80 5.35 -6.49
C THR A 336 -18.11 3.93 -6.02
N THR A 337 -17.22 2.98 -6.34
CA THR A 337 -17.33 1.57 -5.97
C THR A 337 -15.96 0.99 -5.69
N TYR A 338 -15.96 -0.25 -5.18
CA TYR A 338 -14.76 -1.03 -4.97
C TYR A 338 -14.20 -1.51 -6.32
N ASP A 339 -12.95 -1.15 -6.62
CA ASP A 339 -12.20 -1.71 -7.75
C ASP A 339 -11.10 -2.60 -7.18
N GLU A 340 -11.44 -3.88 -6.98
CA GLU A 340 -10.50 -4.90 -6.52
C GLU A 340 -9.65 -5.45 -7.69
N GLU A 341 -9.93 -5.06 -8.95
CA GLU A 341 -9.43 -5.78 -10.13
C GLU A 341 -8.34 -5.06 -10.96
N GLU A 342 -7.84 -3.89 -10.56
CA GLU A 342 -6.86 -3.18 -11.40
C GLU A 342 -5.43 -3.07 -10.88
N TRP A 343 -5.00 -3.98 -9.99
CA TRP A 343 -3.58 -4.06 -9.63
C TRP A 343 -3.02 -5.47 -9.45
N ASP A 344 -3.17 -6.31 -10.48
CA ASP A 344 -2.35 -7.53 -10.67
C ASP A 344 -2.28 -7.94 -12.16
N ALA A 345 -1.75 -7.08 -13.03
CA ALA A 345 -1.46 -7.47 -14.41
C ALA A 345 0.02 -7.88 -14.57
N ASP A 346 0.27 -9.19 -14.67
CA ASP A 346 1.56 -9.76 -15.08
C ASP A 346 2.02 -9.15 -16.43
N ASN A 347 3.34 -9.01 -16.62
CA ASN A 347 3.94 -8.39 -17.81
C ASN A 347 3.48 -9.07 -19.11
N LEU A 348 3.24 -10.39 -19.06
CA LEU A 348 2.70 -11.17 -20.17
C LEU A 348 1.24 -10.81 -20.50
N THR A 349 0.42 -10.47 -19.50
CA THR A 349 -0.98 -10.05 -19.67
C THR A 349 -1.08 -8.69 -20.34
N VAL A 350 -0.20 -7.75 -19.94
CA VAL A 350 -0.10 -6.42 -20.56
C VAL A 350 0.34 -6.52 -22.02
N MET A 351 1.34 -7.35 -22.31
CA MET A 351 1.81 -7.59 -23.68
C MET A 351 0.75 -8.26 -24.56
N LYS A 352 0.01 -9.26 -24.05
CA LYS A 352 -1.12 -9.90 -24.76
C LYS A 352 -2.28 -8.94 -25.02
N LYS A 353 -2.60 -8.05 -24.08
CA LYS A 353 -3.63 -7.01 -24.25
C LYS A 353 -3.24 -6.01 -25.35
N ALA A 354 -1.97 -5.60 -25.38
CA ALA A 354 -1.45 -4.74 -26.44
C ALA A 354 -1.43 -5.43 -27.81
N GLN A 355 -1.08 -6.72 -27.87
CA GLN A 355 -1.16 -7.52 -29.09
C GLN A 355 -2.60 -7.60 -29.64
N ASN A 356 -3.59 -7.91 -28.79
CA ASN A 356 -4.99 -7.96 -29.21
C ASN A 356 -5.50 -6.60 -29.72
N ALA A 357 -5.04 -5.49 -29.13
CA ALA A 357 -5.37 -4.14 -29.58
C ALA A 357 -4.77 -3.81 -30.96
N ILE A 358 -3.57 -4.30 -31.27
CA ILE A 358 -2.95 -4.18 -32.59
C ILE A 358 -3.77 -4.94 -33.63
N GLU A 359 -4.09 -6.20 -33.37
CA GLU A 359 -4.86 -7.07 -34.29
C GLU A 359 -6.21 -6.46 -34.67
N GLY A 360 -6.90 -5.81 -33.73
CA GLY A 360 -8.17 -5.11 -33.96
C GLY A 360 -8.09 -3.87 -34.86
N LYS A 361 -6.88 -3.33 -35.12
CA LYS A 361 -6.65 -2.07 -35.85
C LYS A 361 -6.03 -2.25 -37.23
N VAL A 362 -5.45 -3.43 -37.52
CA VAL A 362 -4.73 -3.72 -38.78
C VAL A 362 -5.60 -3.49 -40.02
N ARG A 363 -6.88 -3.88 -39.99
CA ARG A 363 -7.77 -3.72 -41.15
C ARG A 363 -7.99 -2.25 -41.50
N ALA A 364 -8.34 -1.42 -40.51
CA ALA A 364 -8.56 0.01 -40.72
C ALA A 364 -7.28 0.75 -41.16
N ALA A 365 -6.11 0.32 -40.68
CA ALA A 365 -4.83 0.84 -41.13
C ALA A 365 -4.55 0.48 -42.61
N ARG A 366 -4.83 -0.77 -43.01
CA ARG A 366 -4.67 -1.24 -44.39
C ARG A 366 -5.58 -0.49 -45.37
N ASP A 367 -6.86 -0.37 -45.03
CA ASP A 367 -7.85 0.30 -45.89
C ASP A 367 -7.45 1.75 -46.21
N TRP A 368 -6.78 2.43 -45.27
CA TRP A 368 -6.28 3.80 -45.47
C TRP A 368 -4.99 3.91 -46.27
N LEU A 369 -4.15 2.88 -46.25
CA LEU A 369 -2.96 2.82 -47.11
C LEU A 369 -3.35 2.52 -48.56
N GLU A 370 -4.42 1.75 -48.77
CA GLU A 370 -4.93 1.39 -50.10
C GLU A 370 -5.69 2.53 -50.80
N ASP A 371 -6.23 3.51 -50.07
CA ASP A 371 -6.92 4.68 -50.63
C ASP A 371 -5.96 5.88 -50.83
N PRO A 372 -5.60 6.24 -52.09
CA PRO A 372 -4.69 7.34 -52.39
C PRO A 372 -5.26 8.74 -52.09
N LEU A 373 -6.58 8.86 -51.91
CA LEU A 373 -7.29 10.11 -51.64
C LEU A 373 -7.65 10.28 -50.16
N ALA A 374 -7.28 9.34 -49.30
CA ALA A 374 -7.62 9.39 -47.89
C ALA A 374 -6.93 10.56 -47.16
N LEU A 375 -7.74 11.40 -46.52
CA LEU A 375 -7.30 12.62 -45.83
C LEU A 375 -6.52 12.32 -44.54
N ARG A 376 -5.59 13.22 -44.20
CA ARG A 376 -4.87 13.24 -42.92
C ARG A 376 -5.86 13.38 -41.74
N GLY A 377 -5.61 12.68 -40.64
CA GLY A 377 -6.44 12.65 -39.43
C GLY A 377 -7.61 11.65 -39.49
N GLY A 378 -7.74 10.90 -40.59
CA GLY A 378 -8.75 9.87 -40.78
C GLY A 378 -8.59 8.66 -39.85
N VAL A 379 -9.64 7.85 -39.74
CA VAL A 379 -9.69 6.68 -38.83
C VAL A 379 -8.54 5.70 -39.09
N GLY A 380 -8.13 5.51 -40.35
CA GLY A 380 -7.04 4.61 -40.68
C GLY A 380 -5.64 5.15 -40.39
N GLU A 381 -5.37 6.45 -40.57
CA GLU A 381 -4.10 7.06 -40.10
C GLU A 381 -3.98 6.92 -38.57
N LYS A 382 -5.07 7.21 -37.84
CA LYS A 382 -5.13 7.03 -36.39
C LYS A 382 -4.90 5.56 -36.02
N SER A 383 -5.39 4.62 -36.82
CA SER A 383 -5.16 3.19 -36.61
C SER A 383 -3.70 2.80 -36.84
N VAL A 384 -3.02 3.35 -37.84
CA VAL A 384 -1.56 3.18 -38.04
C VAL A 384 -0.80 3.72 -36.83
N ARG A 385 -1.10 4.94 -36.35
CA ARG A 385 -0.42 5.53 -35.19
C ARG A 385 -0.67 4.75 -33.89
N GLN A 386 -1.87 4.25 -33.68
CA GLN A 386 -2.23 3.41 -32.52
C GLN A 386 -1.53 2.05 -32.55
N ILE A 387 -1.36 1.43 -33.73
CA ILE A 387 -0.58 0.18 -33.87
C ILE A 387 0.88 0.41 -33.44
N LEU A 388 1.47 1.55 -33.81
CA LEU A 388 2.84 1.90 -33.44
C LEU A 388 2.98 2.16 -31.94
N GLU A 389 2.02 2.87 -31.32
CA GLU A 389 1.98 3.13 -29.88
C GLU A 389 1.87 1.83 -29.07
N HIS A 390 0.96 0.92 -29.47
CA HIS A 390 0.82 -0.37 -28.81
C HIS A 390 2.06 -1.27 -29.02
N SER A 391 2.68 -1.23 -30.20
CA SER A 391 3.90 -1.97 -30.48
C SER A 391 5.09 -1.46 -29.66
N GLN A 392 5.20 -0.15 -29.45
CA GLN A 392 6.21 0.45 -28.56
C GLN A 392 6.01 -0.02 -27.10
N ARG A 393 4.78 -0.08 -26.59
CA ARG A 393 4.48 -0.63 -25.25
C ARG A 393 4.88 -2.10 -25.09
N VAL A 394 4.75 -2.89 -26.16
CA VAL A 394 5.27 -4.28 -26.18
C VAL A 394 6.80 -4.27 -26.17
N SER A 395 7.45 -3.39 -26.95
CA SER A 395 8.91 -3.30 -27.03
C SER A 395 9.58 -2.96 -25.70
N GLU A 396 8.94 -2.13 -24.86
CA GLU A 396 9.42 -1.77 -23.52
C GLU A 396 9.53 -2.98 -22.58
N ARG A 397 8.79 -4.05 -22.87
CA ARG A 397 8.65 -5.25 -22.04
C ARG A 397 9.16 -6.51 -22.75
N ALA A 398 9.65 -6.38 -23.99
CA ALA A 398 10.21 -7.43 -24.82
C ALA A 398 11.70 -7.69 -24.53
N LEU A 399 12.22 -8.82 -25.01
CA LEU A 399 13.66 -9.09 -24.97
C LEU A 399 14.43 -8.07 -25.82
N PRO A 400 15.69 -7.70 -25.48
CA PRO A 400 16.39 -6.59 -26.13
C PRO A 400 16.52 -6.68 -27.66
N GLY A 401 16.64 -7.90 -28.21
CA GLY A 401 16.68 -8.11 -29.66
C GLY A 401 15.35 -7.80 -30.34
N ASP A 402 14.25 -8.28 -29.77
CA ASP A 402 12.91 -8.02 -30.25
C ASP A 402 12.50 -6.57 -29.99
N ALA A 403 12.85 -6.02 -28.83
CA ALA A 403 12.59 -4.63 -28.46
C ALA A 403 13.22 -3.64 -29.45
N GLU A 404 14.48 -3.86 -29.85
CA GLU A 404 15.16 -2.99 -30.80
C GLU A 404 14.60 -3.13 -32.22
N ALA A 405 14.30 -4.36 -32.64
CA ALA A 405 13.66 -4.60 -33.93
C ALA A 405 12.26 -3.95 -34.00
N ILE A 406 11.45 -4.05 -32.93
CA ILE A 406 10.12 -3.42 -32.83
C ILE A 406 10.26 -1.90 -32.85
N ARG A 407 11.18 -1.31 -32.06
CA ARG A 407 11.36 0.16 -32.02
C ARG A 407 11.84 0.71 -33.36
N LYS A 408 12.76 0.01 -34.02
CA LYS A 408 13.25 0.40 -35.35
C LYS A 408 12.14 0.39 -36.38
N LEU A 409 11.38 -0.71 -36.47
CA LEU A 409 10.22 -0.80 -37.37
C LEU A 409 9.19 0.28 -37.06
N CYS A 410 8.93 0.57 -35.78
CA CYS A 410 8.03 1.66 -35.40
C CYS A 410 8.53 3.02 -35.91
N GLY A 411 9.82 3.33 -35.74
CA GLY A 411 10.40 4.60 -36.21
C GLY A 411 10.42 4.73 -37.74
N ASP A 412 10.73 3.65 -38.46
CA ASP A 412 10.69 3.61 -39.92
C ASP A 412 9.25 3.84 -40.42
N ILE A 413 8.27 3.14 -39.85
CA ILE A 413 6.86 3.31 -40.21
C ILE A 413 6.35 4.71 -39.84
N THR A 414 6.73 5.28 -38.70
CA THR A 414 6.38 6.67 -38.35
C THR A 414 6.90 7.65 -39.40
N THR A 415 8.17 7.55 -39.76
CA THR A 415 8.80 8.44 -40.75
C THR A 415 8.14 8.31 -42.12
N MET A 416 7.87 7.08 -42.56
CA MET A 416 7.18 6.82 -43.82
C MET A 416 5.73 7.31 -43.80
N THR A 417 5.02 7.14 -42.67
CA THR A 417 3.65 7.61 -42.48
C THR A 417 3.57 9.13 -42.52
N ASP A 418 4.52 9.82 -41.88
CA ASP A 418 4.59 11.27 -41.89
C ASP A 418 4.89 11.80 -43.30
N ALA A 419 5.85 11.19 -44.02
CA ALA A 419 6.13 11.53 -45.41
C ALA A 419 4.93 11.25 -46.35
N LEU A 420 4.17 10.19 -46.13
CA LEU A 420 2.95 9.90 -46.88
C LEU A 420 1.86 10.93 -46.58
N CYS A 421 1.73 11.35 -45.32
CA CYS A 421 0.79 12.41 -44.94
C CYS A 421 1.15 13.75 -45.59
N GLU A 422 2.43 14.09 -45.69
CA GLU A 422 2.90 15.30 -46.38
C GLU A 422 2.58 15.25 -47.88
N LEU A 423 2.85 14.13 -48.55
CA LEU A 423 2.51 13.95 -49.97
C LEU A 423 0.99 14.04 -50.22
N ARG A 424 0.17 13.45 -49.33
CA ARG A 424 -1.29 13.55 -49.43
C ARG A 424 -1.78 14.98 -49.16
N GLN A 425 -1.18 15.70 -48.21
CA GLN A 425 -1.49 17.10 -47.90
C GLN A 425 -1.17 18.03 -49.07
N ASP A 426 -0.10 17.76 -49.81
CA ASP A 426 0.30 18.48 -51.03
C ASP A 426 -0.57 18.16 -52.26
N GLY A 427 -1.61 17.32 -52.11
CA GLY A 427 -2.45 16.86 -53.22
C GLY A 427 -1.77 15.83 -54.13
N LYS A 428 -0.62 15.27 -53.70
CA LYS A 428 0.19 14.28 -54.45
C LYS A 428 -0.10 12.84 -54.02
N GLY A 429 -1.24 12.58 -53.37
CA GLY A 429 -1.60 11.27 -52.81
C GLY A 429 -1.74 10.13 -53.84
N ALA A 430 -2.13 10.44 -55.08
CA ALA A 430 -2.24 9.48 -56.19
C ALA A 430 -0.99 9.44 -57.10
N THR A 431 0.15 9.92 -56.61
CA THR A 431 1.40 9.81 -57.36
C THR A 431 1.99 8.42 -57.19
N PRO A 432 2.73 7.89 -58.18
CA PRO A 432 3.44 6.62 -58.04
C PRO A 432 4.37 6.58 -56.82
N GLN A 433 4.90 7.75 -56.41
CA GLN A 433 5.73 7.88 -55.21
C GLN A 433 4.92 7.66 -53.92
N ALA A 434 3.73 8.24 -53.80
CA ALA A 434 2.86 8.08 -52.63
C ALA A 434 2.25 6.67 -52.55
N GLU A 435 1.89 6.07 -53.68
CA GLU A 435 1.37 4.69 -53.75
C GLU A 435 2.46 3.67 -53.38
N CYS A 436 3.70 3.84 -53.89
CA CYS A 436 4.83 3.02 -53.48
C CYS A 436 5.11 3.15 -51.97
N LEU A 437 5.05 4.38 -51.42
CA LEU A 437 5.28 4.62 -49.99
C LEU A 437 4.19 3.97 -49.13
N ALA A 438 2.93 4.04 -49.53
CA ALA A 438 1.82 3.39 -48.85
C ALA A 438 1.95 1.85 -48.86
N HIS A 439 2.36 1.27 -49.98
CA HIS A 439 2.63 -0.17 -50.07
C HIS A 439 3.80 -0.59 -49.17
N SER A 440 4.89 0.18 -49.14
CA SER A 440 6.01 -0.10 -48.24
C SER A 440 5.63 0.04 -46.76
N ILE A 441 4.74 0.96 -46.39
CA ILE A 441 4.19 1.04 -45.02
C ILE A 441 3.36 -0.21 -44.71
N GLN A 442 2.53 -0.68 -45.65
CA GLN A 442 1.68 -1.85 -45.46
C GLN A 442 2.51 -3.12 -45.22
N GLU A 443 3.59 -3.32 -45.97
CA GLU A 443 4.53 -4.42 -45.77
C GLU A 443 5.23 -4.33 -44.41
N LYS A 444 5.73 -3.15 -44.04
CA LYS A 444 6.41 -2.93 -42.75
C LYS A 444 5.49 -3.08 -41.55
N LEU A 445 4.23 -2.68 -41.69
CA LEU A 445 3.22 -2.83 -40.63
C LEU A 445 2.84 -4.30 -40.41
N ALA A 446 2.83 -5.13 -41.46
CA ALA A 446 2.66 -6.57 -41.34
C ALA A 446 3.85 -7.23 -40.64
N GLU A 447 5.08 -6.84 -41.01
CA GLU A 447 6.33 -7.29 -40.37
C GLU A 447 6.36 -6.93 -38.86
N LEU A 448 5.91 -5.72 -38.51
CA LEU A 448 5.80 -5.27 -37.11
C LEU A 448 4.81 -6.11 -36.29
N CYS A 449 3.65 -6.46 -36.85
CA CYS A 449 2.65 -7.27 -36.15
C CYS A 449 3.17 -8.68 -35.85
N GLU A 450 3.87 -9.30 -36.81
CA GLU A 450 4.48 -10.62 -36.63
C GLU A 450 5.60 -10.57 -35.57
N LEU A 451 6.44 -9.53 -35.61
CA LEU A 451 7.52 -9.34 -34.66
C LEU A 451 7.01 -9.12 -33.21
N VAL A 452 5.93 -8.35 -33.04
CA VAL A 452 5.26 -8.17 -31.75
C VAL A 452 4.73 -9.51 -31.20
N GLN A 453 4.11 -10.33 -32.06
CA GLN A 453 3.65 -11.67 -31.68
C GLN A 453 4.82 -12.57 -31.26
N GLN A 454 5.95 -12.55 -31.99
CA GLN A 454 7.15 -13.31 -31.63
C GLN A 454 7.80 -12.82 -30.34
N ALA A 455 7.81 -11.51 -30.07
CA ALA A 455 8.36 -10.94 -28.84
C ALA A 455 7.56 -11.36 -27.59
N VAL A 456 6.24 -11.43 -27.70
CA VAL A 456 5.35 -11.93 -26.64
C VAL A 456 5.67 -13.41 -26.33
N ILE A 457 5.93 -14.22 -27.36
CA ILE A 457 6.32 -15.64 -27.23
C ILE A 457 7.79 -15.80 -26.77
N GLY A 458 8.67 -14.88 -27.13
CA GLY A 458 10.10 -14.89 -26.81
C GLY A 458 10.39 -14.54 -25.34
N VAL A 459 9.67 -13.56 -24.79
CA VAL A 459 9.70 -13.23 -23.35
C VAL A 459 9.24 -14.39 -22.49
N GLU A 460 8.35 -15.24 -23.01
CA GLU A 460 7.93 -16.48 -22.35
C GLU A 460 9.09 -17.51 -22.22
N LYS A 461 10.26 -17.30 -22.89
CA LYS A 461 11.30 -18.34 -23.06
C LYS A 461 12.79 -18.02 -22.77
N SER A 462 13.35 -16.79 -22.74
CA SER A 462 14.85 -16.65 -22.76
C SER A 462 15.55 -15.40 -22.16
N GLY A 463 16.29 -15.48 -21.04
CA GLY A 463 17.19 -14.37 -20.62
C GLY A 463 18.64 -14.39 -21.20
N ILE A 464 19.20 -13.27 -21.77
CA ILE A 464 20.66 -12.73 -21.86
C ILE A 464 21.05 -11.87 -23.18
N GLN A 465 22.16 -11.02 -23.21
CA GLN A 465 22.52 -9.75 -24.03
C GLN A 465 23.78 -9.64 -25.05
N GLN A 466 24.01 -8.49 -25.80
CA GLN A 466 24.92 -8.13 -26.99
C GLN A 466 25.57 -6.66 -27.06
N PRO A 467 26.47 -6.23 -28.05
CA PRO A 467 27.21 -4.92 -28.09
C PRO A 467 26.44 -3.61 -28.38
N ALA A 468 27.00 -2.45 -27.99
CA ALA A 468 26.26 -1.19 -27.81
C ALA A 468 26.36 -0.23 -29.01
N HIS A 469 25.24 0.45 -29.32
CA HIS A 469 25.07 1.27 -30.53
C HIS A 469 25.39 2.77 -30.33
N THR A 470 25.53 3.25 -29.09
CA THR A 470 25.86 4.64 -28.76
C THR A 470 27.37 4.84 -28.55
N VAL A 471 27.90 6.04 -28.81
CA VAL A 471 29.33 6.36 -28.54
C VAL A 471 29.65 6.13 -27.06
N SER A 472 28.74 6.46 -26.15
CA SER A 472 28.84 6.17 -24.71
C SER A 472 28.87 4.66 -24.41
N GLY A 473 28.00 3.87 -25.05
CA GLY A 473 28.01 2.41 -24.91
C GLY A 473 29.27 1.74 -25.48
N ARG A 474 29.79 2.25 -26.61
CA ARG A 474 31.08 1.83 -27.18
C ARG A 474 32.25 2.24 -26.28
N LEU A 475 32.18 3.42 -25.66
CA LEU A 475 33.18 3.92 -24.71
C LEU A 475 33.23 3.06 -23.45
N GLU A 476 32.08 2.62 -22.94
CA GLU A 476 31.98 1.70 -21.79
C GLU A 476 32.52 0.30 -22.13
N GLN A 477 32.27 -0.19 -23.35
CA GLN A 477 32.83 -1.46 -23.84
C GLN A 477 34.35 -1.39 -24.05
N ALA A 478 34.85 -0.26 -24.56
CA ALA A 478 36.28 0.04 -24.65
C ALA A 478 36.93 0.14 -23.26
N ARG A 479 36.28 0.82 -22.29
CA ARG A 479 36.76 0.98 -20.92
C ARG A 479 36.87 -0.33 -20.17
N ARG A 480 35.94 -1.27 -20.39
CA ARG A 480 36.02 -2.62 -19.80
C ARG A 480 37.21 -3.42 -20.31
N TRP A 481 37.57 -3.28 -21.59
CA TRP A 481 38.76 -3.90 -22.16
C TRP A 481 40.06 -3.25 -21.65
N LEU A 482 40.11 -1.91 -21.62
CA LEU A 482 41.26 -1.17 -21.09
C LEU A 482 41.48 -1.41 -19.58
N ALA A 483 40.42 -1.73 -18.84
CA ALA A 483 40.49 -2.07 -17.41
C ALA A 483 41.02 -3.50 -17.15
N HIS A 484 40.83 -4.43 -18.08
CA HIS A 484 41.29 -5.83 -17.98
C HIS A 484 41.79 -6.35 -19.33
N PRO A 485 42.98 -5.91 -19.79
CA PRO A 485 43.50 -6.24 -21.12
C PRO A 485 43.87 -7.74 -21.29
N ASP A 486 43.88 -8.49 -20.19
CA ASP A 486 44.19 -9.92 -20.06
C ASP A 486 42.99 -10.85 -20.32
N ARG A 487 41.75 -10.32 -20.29
CA ARG A 487 40.52 -11.11 -20.47
C ARG A 487 40.02 -11.07 -21.92
N ASP A 488 39.89 -12.26 -22.53
CA ASP A 488 39.40 -12.40 -23.90
C ASP A 488 37.91 -12.04 -24.02
N ASP A 489 37.63 -10.82 -24.47
CA ASP A 489 36.30 -10.30 -24.77
C ASP A 489 35.87 -10.57 -26.22
N ARG A 490 36.57 -11.49 -26.92
CA ARG A 490 36.35 -11.84 -28.32
C ARG A 490 36.43 -10.64 -29.29
N GLY A 491 37.19 -9.61 -28.92
CA GLY A 491 37.47 -8.44 -29.76
C GLY A 491 36.45 -7.30 -29.66
N LEU A 492 35.49 -7.37 -28.74
CA LEU A 492 34.41 -6.39 -28.56
C LEU A 492 34.93 -4.99 -28.18
N GLY A 493 35.89 -4.88 -27.27
CA GLY A 493 36.47 -3.60 -26.84
C GLY A 493 37.35 -2.93 -27.90
N GLN A 494 38.15 -3.72 -28.63
CA GLN A 494 38.96 -3.21 -29.75
C GLN A 494 38.06 -2.68 -30.88
N GLN A 495 36.99 -3.42 -31.19
CA GLN A 495 36.02 -3.01 -32.22
C GLN A 495 35.26 -1.74 -31.82
N ALA A 496 34.98 -1.56 -30.53
CA ALA A 496 34.37 -0.35 -30.01
C ALA A 496 35.29 0.89 -30.13
N ILE A 497 36.60 0.78 -29.86
CA ILE A 497 37.56 1.89 -30.01
C ILE A 497 37.73 2.29 -31.48
N ALA A 498 37.84 1.31 -32.39
CA ALA A 498 37.96 1.58 -33.82
C ALA A 498 36.75 2.35 -34.38
N LEU A 499 35.55 2.03 -33.90
CA LEU A 499 34.31 2.71 -34.28
C LEU A 499 34.22 4.13 -33.69
N ILE A 500 34.86 4.41 -32.55
CA ILE A 500 34.92 5.77 -31.97
C ILE A 500 35.91 6.64 -32.74
N VAL A 501 37.10 6.12 -33.06
CA VAL A 501 38.11 6.85 -33.86
C VAL A 501 37.61 7.16 -35.26
N ALA A 502 36.91 6.22 -35.90
CA ALA A 502 36.30 6.45 -37.21
C ALA A 502 35.27 7.59 -37.19
N GLU A 503 34.48 7.69 -36.12
CA GLU A 503 33.52 8.77 -35.96
C GLU A 503 34.19 10.11 -35.63
N GLY A 504 35.26 10.11 -34.82
CA GLY A 504 36.08 11.30 -34.56
C GLY A 504 36.76 11.86 -35.82
N LYS A 505 37.22 10.99 -36.73
CA LYS A 505 37.78 11.40 -38.03
C LYS A 505 36.72 12.02 -38.95
N LYS A 506 35.49 11.47 -38.97
CA LYS A 506 34.37 12.08 -39.69
C LYS A 506 33.97 13.46 -39.14
N VAL A 507 34.00 13.62 -37.82
CA VAL A 507 33.73 14.92 -37.17
C VAL A 507 34.83 15.93 -37.53
N ALA A 508 36.10 15.51 -37.55
CA ALA A 508 37.20 16.38 -37.95
C ALA A 508 37.08 16.85 -39.40
N ASP A 509 36.51 16.05 -40.30
CA ASP A 509 36.28 16.44 -41.70
C ASP A 509 35.31 17.63 -41.86
N GLY A 510 34.44 17.86 -40.88
CA GLY A 510 33.53 19.01 -40.83
C GLY A 510 34.14 20.30 -40.25
N LEU A 511 35.42 20.27 -39.82
CA LEU A 511 36.07 21.40 -39.14
C LEU A 511 37.16 22.05 -40.02
N PRO A 512 37.39 23.37 -39.93
CA PRO A 512 38.45 24.04 -40.69
C PRO A 512 39.79 24.14 -39.92
N GLY A 513 40.88 24.13 -40.68
CA GLY A 513 42.22 24.57 -40.23
C GLY A 513 42.78 23.78 -39.04
N ILE A 514 43.19 24.51 -38.00
CA ILE A 514 43.96 23.98 -36.86
C ILE A 514 43.13 22.97 -36.04
N HIS A 515 41.82 23.17 -35.90
CA HIS A 515 40.95 22.25 -35.13
C HIS A 515 40.74 20.90 -35.82
N LYS A 516 40.71 20.88 -37.16
CA LYS A 516 40.73 19.63 -37.92
C LYS A 516 42.06 18.89 -37.72
N ALA A 517 43.18 19.60 -37.81
CA ALA A 517 44.49 19.00 -37.59
C ALA A 517 44.67 18.48 -36.15
N GLU A 518 44.10 19.17 -35.17
CA GLU A 518 44.13 18.79 -33.75
C GLU A 518 43.28 17.54 -33.46
N ILE A 519 42.03 17.47 -33.95
CA ILE A 519 41.18 16.29 -33.77
C ILE A 519 41.71 15.09 -34.59
N LEU A 520 42.23 15.30 -35.80
CA LEU A 520 42.88 14.23 -36.56
C LEU A 520 44.15 13.75 -35.85
N GLY A 521 44.94 14.65 -35.27
CA GLY A 521 46.11 14.33 -34.46
C GLY A 521 45.76 13.46 -33.25
N LEU A 522 44.74 13.84 -32.48
CA LEU A 522 44.24 13.06 -31.33
C LEU A 522 43.66 11.70 -31.75
N CYS A 523 42.92 11.64 -32.86
CA CYS A 523 42.39 10.39 -33.39
C CYS A 523 43.51 9.44 -33.87
N ASP A 524 44.56 9.96 -34.51
CA ASP A 524 45.70 9.16 -34.95
C ASP A 524 46.56 8.70 -33.76
N GLU A 525 46.71 9.54 -32.74
CA GLU A 525 47.41 9.20 -31.50
C GLU A 525 46.68 8.11 -30.71
N VAL A 526 45.35 8.20 -30.53
CA VAL A 526 44.52 7.17 -29.89
C VAL A 526 44.56 5.85 -30.68
N ASP A 527 44.58 5.91 -32.01
CA ASP A 527 44.69 4.72 -32.88
C ASP A 527 46.07 4.06 -32.75
N ILE A 528 47.16 4.84 -32.72
CA ILE A 528 48.53 4.35 -32.50
C ILE A 528 48.66 3.71 -31.12
N LEU A 529 48.16 4.36 -30.06
CA LEU A 529 48.22 3.88 -28.69
C LEU A 529 47.33 2.62 -28.48
N SER A 530 46.15 2.57 -29.11
CA SER A 530 45.27 1.39 -29.10
C SER A 530 45.91 0.18 -29.77
N ARG A 531 46.60 0.38 -30.92
CA ARG A 531 47.35 -0.68 -31.59
C ARG A 531 48.57 -1.12 -30.80
N GLN A 532 49.30 -0.20 -30.18
CA GLN A 532 50.44 -0.51 -29.30
C GLN A 532 50.00 -1.32 -28.07
N LEU A 533 48.88 -0.96 -27.45
CA LEU A 533 48.30 -1.72 -26.33
C LEU A 533 47.79 -3.10 -26.78
N SER A 534 47.14 -3.19 -27.94
CA SER A 534 46.67 -4.46 -28.52
C SER A 534 47.83 -5.40 -28.87
N ASP A 535 48.94 -4.87 -29.40
CA ASP A 535 50.16 -5.66 -29.69
C ASP A 535 50.89 -6.09 -28.41
N LEU A 536 50.88 -5.27 -27.36
CA LEU A 536 51.38 -5.64 -26.03
C LEU A 536 50.53 -6.74 -25.37
N CYS A 537 49.20 -6.70 -25.56
CA CYS A 537 48.28 -7.72 -25.06
C CYS A 537 48.39 -9.05 -25.84
N ARG A 538 48.52 -9.00 -27.18
CA ARG A 538 48.75 -10.21 -28.01
C ARG A 538 50.08 -10.91 -27.72
N ARG A 539 51.07 -10.18 -27.22
CA ARG A 539 52.38 -10.72 -26.81
C ARG A 539 52.40 -11.18 -25.35
N GLY A 540 51.27 -11.08 -24.62
CA GLY A 540 51.14 -11.55 -23.25
C GLY A 540 51.70 -10.61 -22.18
N HIS A 541 51.86 -9.31 -22.46
CA HIS A 541 52.48 -8.32 -21.58
C HIS A 541 51.52 -7.20 -21.10
N GLY A 542 50.21 -7.47 -21.05
CA GLY A 542 49.16 -6.51 -20.65
C GLY A 542 49.21 -6.06 -19.19
N ASP A 543 50.01 -6.70 -18.35
CA ASP A 543 50.12 -6.44 -16.90
C ASP A 543 51.41 -5.68 -16.52
N THR A 544 52.08 -5.07 -17.50
CA THR A 544 53.33 -4.33 -17.27
C THR A 544 53.05 -2.90 -16.76
N PRO A 545 53.91 -2.35 -15.88
CA PRO A 545 53.79 -0.97 -15.40
C PRO A 545 53.73 0.08 -16.53
N GLN A 546 54.38 -0.22 -17.67
CA GLN A 546 54.31 0.61 -18.87
C GLN A 546 52.90 0.67 -19.50
N ALA A 547 52.09 -0.38 -19.39
CA ALA A 547 50.70 -0.36 -19.85
C ALA A 547 49.79 0.45 -18.91
N GLN A 548 50.10 0.44 -17.61
CA GLN A 548 49.36 1.18 -16.58
C GLN A 548 49.73 2.67 -16.57
N ASP A 549 50.99 3.02 -16.84
CA ASP A 549 51.46 4.41 -16.92
C ASP A 549 50.86 5.17 -18.12
N VAL A 550 50.67 4.49 -19.27
CA VAL A 550 49.99 5.07 -20.44
C VAL A 550 48.51 5.36 -20.14
N ALA A 551 47.85 4.53 -19.31
CA ALA A 551 46.46 4.75 -18.89
C ALA A 551 46.31 5.88 -17.86
N SER A 552 47.35 6.17 -17.07
CA SER A 552 47.31 7.10 -15.94
C SER A 552 47.55 8.57 -16.31
N PHE A 553 48.10 8.90 -17.49
CA PHE A 553 48.55 10.26 -17.82
C PHE A 553 47.40 11.24 -18.20
N ILE A 554 46.14 10.79 -18.23
CA ILE A 554 45.03 11.51 -18.86
C ILE A 554 44.32 12.54 -17.95
N LEU A 555 44.47 12.57 -16.61
CA LEU A 555 43.57 13.36 -15.73
C LEU A 555 44.23 13.94 -14.45
N GLY A 556 43.99 15.22 -14.09
CA GLY A 556 44.39 15.83 -12.80
C GLY A 556 43.51 17.02 -12.37
N THR A 557 43.37 17.45 -11.10
CA THR A 557 43.76 16.90 -9.78
C THR A 557 43.34 15.44 -9.61
N PRO A 558 44.20 14.53 -9.11
CA PRO A 558 43.97 13.09 -9.24
C PRO A 558 42.61 12.68 -8.69
N GLY A 559 41.72 12.33 -9.62
CA GLY A 559 40.44 11.70 -9.35
C GLY A 559 39.40 12.53 -8.61
N ARG A 560 39.26 13.86 -8.71
CA ARG A 560 38.07 14.53 -8.11
C ARG A 560 36.76 14.07 -8.76
N GLU A 561 36.72 14.08 -10.09
CA GLU A 561 35.59 13.51 -10.85
C GLU A 561 35.51 11.99 -10.71
N GLN A 562 36.66 11.30 -10.67
CA GLN A 562 36.70 9.86 -10.41
C GLN A 562 36.13 9.53 -9.02
N ASN A 563 36.58 10.20 -7.97
CA ASN A 563 36.07 10.07 -6.61
C ASN A 563 34.58 10.39 -6.56
N PHE A 564 34.11 11.44 -7.24
CA PHE A 564 32.68 11.73 -7.31
C PHE A 564 31.91 10.58 -7.98
N ASN A 565 32.38 10.10 -9.13
CA ASN A 565 31.75 9.00 -9.87
C ASN A 565 31.79 7.69 -9.08
N ASP A 566 32.89 7.39 -8.38
CA ASP A 566 33.05 6.22 -7.51
C ASP A 566 32.06 6.29 -6.34
N ARG A 567 31.91 7.46 -5.71
CA ARG A 567 30.94 7.67 -4.62
C ARG A 567 29.49 7.63 -5.12
N ALA A 568 29.21 8.21 -6.30
CA ALA A 568 27.91 8.14 -6.94
C ALA A 568 27.53 6.68 -7.27
N GLN A 569 28.48 5.90 -7.80
CA GLN A 569 28.28 4.48 -8.07
C GLN A 569 28.07 3.68 -6.78
N GLN A 570 28.83 3.96 -5.72
CA GLN A 570 28.63 3.35 -4.40
C GLN A 570 27.25 3.65 -3.82
N LEU A 571 26.78 4.90 -3.95
CA LEU A 571 25.43 5.30 -3.54
C LEU A 571 24.37 4.55 -4.34
N GLN A 572 24.53 4.45 -5.66
CA GLN A 572 23.59 3.72 -6.53
C GLN A 572 23.54 2.23 -6.21
N GLN A 573 24.70 1.61 -5.97
CA GLN A 573 24.77 0.22 -5.52
C GLN A 573 24.14 0.04 -4.14
N PHE A 574 24.34 0.99 -3.21
CA PHE A 574 23.68 0.97 -1.91
C PHE A 574 22.16 1.04 -2.05
N SER A 575 21.63 2.02 -2.81
CA SER A 575 20.19 2.17 -3.07
C SER A 575 19.59 0.90 -3.66
N SER A 576 20.23 0.32 -4.69
CA SER A 576 19.77 -0.91 -5.33
C SER A 576 19.76 -2.10 -4.36
N ARG A 577 20.79 -2.24 -3.51
CA ARG A 577 20.80 -3.28 -2.47
C ARG A 577 19.72 -3.06 -1.42
N ALA A 578 19.52 -1.82 -0.97
CA ALA A 578 18.49 -1.47 0.00
C ALA A 578 17.09 -1.79 -0.55
N ALA A 579 16.79 -1.33 -1.77
CA ALA A 579 15.52 -1.60 -2.44
C ALA A 579 15.31 -3.11 -2.70
N LYS A 580 16.35 -3.84 -3.13
CA LYS A 580 16.28 -5.30 -3.29
C LYS A 580 15.99 -6.01 -1.97
N THR A 581 16.64 -5.59 -0.88
CA THR A 581 16.40 -6.16 0.45
C THR A 581 14.96 -5.90 0.91
N ALA A 582 14.46 -4.67 0.72
CA ALA A 582 13.08 -4.32 1.01
C ALA A 582 12.07 -5.18 0.23
N ARG A 583 12.32 -5.43 -1.06
CA ARG A 583 11.51 -6.33 -1.89
C ARG A 583 11.54 -7.78 -1.40
N MET A 584 12.69 -8.27 -0.91
CA MET A 584 12.81 -9.60 -0.31
C MET A 584 12.03 -9.68 1.02
N VAL A 585 12.10 -8.65 1.85
CA VAL A 585 11.33 -8.58 3.11
C VAL A 585 9.83 -8.50 2.82
N ALA A 586 9.40 -7.72 1.82
CA ALA A 586 8.00 -7.68 1.41
C ALA A 586 7.48 -9.07 0.98
N ALA A 587 8.30 -9.86 0.29
CA ALA A 587 7.95 -11.20 -0.18
C ALA A 587 7.95 -12.26 0.94
N GLY A 588 8.84 -12.17 1.93
CA GLY A 588 9.06 -13.23 2.92
C GLY A 588 8.78 -12.88 4.39
N GLY A 589 8.78 -11.60 4.76
CA GLY A 589 8.67 -11.12 6.14
C GLY A 589 7.28 -10.57 6.52
N SER A 590 6.46 -10.19 5.55
CA SER A 590 5.20 -9.46 5.81
C SER A 590 4.15 -10.25 6.60
N SER A 591 4.36 -11.53 6.96
CA SER A 591 3.45 -12.35 7.78
C SER A 591 1.98 -12.32 7.30
N GLY A 592 1.77 -12.15 5.99
CA GLY A 592 0.43 -12.01 5.38
C GLY A 592 -0.14 -10.58 5.35
N ASN A 593 0.55 -9.57 5.86
CA ASN A 593 0.15 -8.16 5.79
C ASN A 593 0.45 -7.57 4.40
N LYS A 594 -0.53 -7.68 3.49
CA LYS A 594 -0.47 -7.16 2.11
C LYS A 594 -0.14 -5.66 2.05
N LYS A 595 -0.76 -4.85 2.91
CA LYS A 595 -0.51 -3.39 2.96
C LYS A 595 0.93 -3.04 3.28
N LEU A 596 1.53 -3.73 4.26
CA LEU A 596 2.94 -3.53 4.63
C LEU A 596 3.88 -3.90 3.48
N ALA A 597 3.59 -5.01 2.79
CA ALA A 597 4.34 -5.43 1.61
C ALA A 597 4.27 -4.38 0.49
N GLU A 598 3.08 -3.87 0.18
CA GLU A 598 2.86 -2.85 -0.85
C GLU A 598 3.56 -1.52 -0.52
N ALA A 599 3.48 -1.08 0.74
CA ALA A 599 4.20 0.10 1.22
C ALA A 599 5.72 -0.06 1.07
N LEU A 600 6.25 -1.24 1.40
CA LEU A 600 7.67 -1.58 1.19
C LEU A 600 8.08 -1.52 -0.28
N LEU A 601 7.27 -2.09 -1.18
CA LEU A 601 7.53 -2.09 -2.63
C LEU A 601 7.53 -0.67 -3.20
N SER A 602 6.56 0.15 -2.78
CA SER A 602 6.44 1.55 -3.17
C SER A 602 7.64 2.37 -2.68
N SER A 603 7.99 2.22 -1.39
CA SER A 603 9.11 2.93 -0.78
C SER A 603 10.45 2.51 -1.39
N ALA A 604 10.63 1.22 -1.71
CA ALA A 604 11.81 0.72 -2.41
C ALA A 604 11.98 1.35 -3.80
N SER A 605 10.88 1.45 -4.55
CA SER A 605 10.86 2.11 -5.87
C SER A 605 11.18 3.61 -5.76
N GLN A 606 10.69 4.27 -4.70
CA GLN A 606 11.00 5.67 -4.44
C GLN A 606 12.50 5.90 -4.23
N VAL A 607 13.17 5.09 -3.40
CA VAL A 607 14.62 5.17 -3.18
C VAL A 607 15.40 5.04 -4.50
N GLU A 608 15.03 4.08 -5.35
CA GLU A 608 15.67 3.90 -6.67
C GLU A 608 15.45 5.10 -7.59
N SER A 609 14.25 5.68 -7.59
CA SER A 609 13.91 6.84 -8.42
C SER A 609 14.59 8.15 -7.97
N LEU A 610 14.80 8.35 -6.67
CA LEU A 610 15.43 9.56 -6.11
C LEU A 610 16.97 9.53 -6.22
N THR A 611 17.56 8.33 -6.26
CA THR A 611 19.01 8.14 -6.32
C THR A 611 19.69 8.90 -7.48
N PRO A 612 19.25 8.76 -8.75
CA PRO A 612 19.86 9.52 -9.85
C PRO A 612 19.68 11.03 -9.68
N GLN A 613 18.53 11.47 -9.14
CA GLN A 613 18.26 12.90 -8.92
C GLN A 613 19.23 13.51 -7.90
N LEU A 614 19.51 12.78 -6.82
CA LEU A 614 20.49 13.17 -5.81
C LEU A 614 21.93 13.20 -6.38
N VAL A 615 22.28 12.25 -7.25
CA VAL A 615 23.58 12.24 -7.95
C VAL A 615 23.72 13.47 -8.85
N SER A 616 22.70 13.78 -9.65
CA SER A 616 22.67 14.97 -10.51
C SER A 616 22.80 16.26 -9.69
N ALA A 617 22.07 16.40 -8.59
CA ALA A 617 22.21 17.55 -7.69
C ALA A 617 23.61 17.65 -7.05
N GLY A 618 24.22 16.50 -6.73
CA GLY A 618 25.61 16.44 -6.27
C GLY A 618 26.61 16.92 -7.31
N ARG A 619 26.38 16.59 -8.60
CA ARG A 619 27.24 17.05 -9.69
C ARG A 619 27.07 18.54 -9.97
N ILE A 620 25.84 19.04 -9.93
CA ILE A 620 25.54 20.48 -9.96
C ILE A 620 26.31 21.21 -8.85
N ARG A 621 26.22 20.74 -7.61
CA ARG A 621 26.96 21.33 -6.48
C ARG A 621 28.48 21.25 -6.65
N MET A 622 29.00 20.18 -7.24
CA MET A 622 30.43 20.05 -7.56
C MET A 622 30.89 21.08 -8.59
N ASN A 623 30.05 21.35 -9.61
CA ASN A 623 30.31 22.31 -10.68
C ASN A 623 30.14 23.76 -10.20
N TYR A 624 29.24 24.01 -9.23
CA TYR A 624 28.91 25.32 -8.69
C TYR A 624 29.09 25.40 -7.16
N PRO A 625 30.32 25.24 -6.65
CA PRO A 625 30.57 25.08 -5.20
C PRO A 625 30.24 26.33 -4.36
N GLU A 626 30.18 27.52 -4.96
CA GLU A 626 29.84 28.77 -4.28
C GLU A 626 28.34 29.12 -4.36
N SER A 627 27.55 28.34 -5.11
CA SER A 627 26.12 28.59 -5.28
C SER A 627 25.32 28.09 -4.08
N LYS A 628 24.77 29.03 -3.30
CA LYS A 628 23.84 28.72 -2.21
C LYS A 628 22.59 27.97 -2.69
N ALA A 629 22.12 28.26 -3.91
CA ALA A 629 20.97 27.57 -4.50
C ALA A 629 21.30 26.11 -4.85
N ALA A 630 22.52 25.82 -5.31
CA ALA A 630 22.97 24.45 -5.56
C ALA A 630 23.11 23.65 -4.26
N ASP A 631 23.59 24.30 -3.19
CA ASP A 631 23.67 23.69 -1.87
C ASP A 631 22.27 23.41 -1.30
N GLU A 632 21.37 24.39 -1.33
CA GLU A 632 19.96 24.24 -0.88
C GLU A 632 19.23 23.12 -1.63
N HIS A 633 19.33 23.08 -2.96
CA HIS A 633 18.74 22.01 -3.79
C HIS A 633 19.29 20.63 -3.43
N PHE A 634 20.62 20.52 -3.27
CA PHE A 634 21.26 19.27 -2.87
C PHE A 634 20.80 18.82 -1.47
N GLN A 635 20.75 19.72 -0.48
CA GLN A 635 20.31 19.38 0.88
C GLN A 635 18.85 18.92 0.92
N ASN A 636 17.97 19.54 0.13
CA ASN A 636 16.57 19.12 0.02
C ASN A 636 16.45 17.69 -0.52
N LEU A 637 17.19 17.34 -1.56
CA LEU A 637 17.22 15.98 -2.12
C LEU A 637 17.91 14.97 -1.18
N VAL A 638 18.94 15.38 -0.44
CA VAL A 638 19.57 14.54 0.61
C VAL A 638 18.55 14.21 1.71
N ALA A 639 17.81 15.22 2.19
CA ALA A 639 16.77 15.03 3.19
C ALA A 639 15.70 14.05 2.68
N GLN A 640 15.15 14.31 1.49
CA GLN A 640 14.12 13.45 0.89
C GLN A 640 14.60 12.00 0.67
N TYR A 641 15.82 11.82 0.17
CA TYR A 641 16.42 10.49 0.00
C TYR A 641 16.63 9.79 1.35
N SER A 642 17.14 10.50 2.35
CA SER A 642 17.34 9.97 3.70
C SER A 642 16.02 9.55 4.33
N ASP A 643 14.98 10.37 4.23
CA ASP A 643 13.66 10.07 4.76
C ASP A 643 13.07 8.84 4.06
N SER A 644 13.23 8.71 2.75
CA SER A 644 12.80 7.53 2.00
C SER A 644 13.53 6.26 2.45
N VAL A 645 14.85 6.32 2.64
CA VAL A 645 15.65 5.17 3.14
C VAL A 645 15.29 4.82 4.58
N GLN A 646 15.03 5.82 5.43
CA GLN A 646 14.57 5.60 6.80
C GLN A 646 13.17 4.98 6.83
N HIS A 647 12.28 5.39 5.93
CA HIS A 647 10.96 4.80 5.79
C HIS A 647 11.03 3.33 5.36
N VAL A 648 11.84 3.00 4.34
CA VAL A 648 12.12 1.60 3.96
C VAL A 648 12.61 0.80 5.16
N ARG A 649 13.53 1.35 5.95
CA ARG A 649 14.05 0.68 7.15
C ARG A 649 12.94 0.45 8.19
N ALA A 650 12.15 1.46 8.50
CA ALA A 650 11.09 1.35 9.50
C ALA A 650 10.07 0.28 9.12
N LEU A 651 9.67 0.23 7.84
CA LEU A 651 8.78 -0.80 7.33
C LEU A 651 9.43 -2.20 7.36
N CYS A 652 10.74 -2.31 7.08
CA CYS A 652 11.46 -3.58 7.21
C CYS A 652 11.55 -4.04 8.68
N ASP A 653 11.82 -3.11 9.60
CA ASP A 653 11.89 -3.38 11.04
C ASP A 653 10.49 -3.81 11.56
N GLU A 654 9.40 -3.25 11.02
CA GLU A 654 8.02 -3.69 11.31
C GLU A 654 7.70 -5.07 10.73
N ALA A 655 8.21 -5.39 9.54
CA ALA A 655 8.00 -6.67 8.86
C ALA A 655 8.92 -7.80 9.37
N THR A 656 9.81 -7.54 10.34
CA THR A 656 10.76 -8.54 10.84
C THR A 656 10.55 -8.80 12.32
N ASP A 657 10.72 -10.05 12.74
CA ASP A 657 10.65 -10.41 14.15
C ASP A 657 11.82 -9.75 14.91
N SER A 658 11.48 -8.92 15.90
CA SER A 658 12.46 -8.13 16.65
C SER A 658 13.42 -9.01 17.46
N ALA A 659 12.94 -10.11 18.04
CA ALA A 659 13.77 -11.01 18.84
C ALA A 659 14.79 -11.75 17.95
N GLU A 660 14.37 -12.27 16.81
CA GLU A 660 15.25 -12.92 15.83
C GLU A 660 16.20 -11.89 15.20
N PHE A 661 15.77 -10.66 14.92
CA PHE A 661 16.67 -9.60 14.46
C PHE A 661 17.79 -9.30 15.47
N ILE A 662 17.46 -9.19 16.76
CA ILE A 662 18.45 -8.95 17.82
C ILE A 662 19.40 -10.16 17.94
N LYS A 663 18.88 -11.39 17.85
CA LYS A 663 19.69 -12.61 17.85
C LYS A 663 20.68 -12.65 16.67
N MET A 664 20.20 -12.40 15.45
CA MET A 664 21.06 -12.34 14.27
C MET A 664 22.09 -11.22 14.38
N SER A 665 21.72 -10.09 14.98
CA SER A 665 22.65 -8.98 15.26
C SER A 665 23.72 -9.37 16.28
N GLU A 666 23.37 -10.10 17.33
CA GLU A 666 24.29 -10.66 18.30
C GLU A 666 25.32 -11.58 17.63
N GLU A 667 24.87 -12.52 16.77
CA GLU A 667 25.74 -13.42 16.01
C GLU A 667 26.70 -12.67 15.07
N GLN A 668 26.24 -11.59 14.41
CA GLN A 668 27.12 -10.74 13.60
C GLN A 668 28.13 -9.96 14.44
N ILE A 669 27.76 -9.48 15.63
CA ILE A 669 28.70 -8.85 16.56
C ILE A 669 29.77 -9.86 17.01
N GLN A 670 29.38 -11.09 17.33
CA GLN A 670 30.32 -12.17 17.66
C GLN A 670 31.27 -12.45 16.48
N LYS A 671 30.74 -12.52 15.25
CA LYS A 671 31.57 -12.70 14.04
C LYS A 671 32.57 -11.57 13.83
N HIS A 672 32.14 -10.31 13.97
CA HIS A 672 33.07 -9.17 13.88
C HIS A 672 34.09 -9.15 15.03
N SER A 673 33.73 -9.65 16.21
CA SER A 673 34.67 -9.82 17.33
C SER A 673 35.78 -10.82 16.97
N ILE A 674 35.44 -11.91 16.29
CA ILE A 674 36.42 -12.89 15.78
C ILE A 674 37.34 -12.25 14.73
N LEU A 675 36.79 -11.41 13.83
CA LEU A 675 37.60 -10.69 12.84
C LEU A 675 38.52 -9.64 13.46
N CYS A 676 38.13 -9.01 14.58
CA CYS A 676 39.01 -8.17 15.39
C CYS A 676 40.18 -8.99 15.97
N GLU A 677 39.92 -10.18 16.53
CA GLU A 677 40.98 -11.09 17.01
C GLU A 677 41.94 -11.52 15.89
N GLU A 678 41.41 -11.78 14.69
CA GLU A 678 42.22 -12.07 13.52
C GLU A 678 43.07 -10.87 13.10
N ALA A 679 42.51 -9.65 13.15
CA ALA A 679 43.23 -8.42 12.88
C ALA A 679 44.37 -8.17 13.88
N ILE A 680 44.16 -8.46 15.16
CA ILE A 680 45.20 -8.41 16.21
C ILE A 680 46.31 -9.42 15.86
N ARG A 681 45.94 -10.67 15.59
CA ARG A 681 46.90 -11.74 15.26
C ARG A 681 47.73 -11.43 14.01
N LYS A 682 47.12 -10.82 13.00
CA LYS A 682 47.77 -10.45 11.73
C LYS A 682 48.40 -9.05 11.75
N SER A 683 48.36 -8.33 12.88
CA SER A 683 48.83 -6.94 13.02
C SER A 683 48.23 -5.99 11.97
N GLN A 684 46.90 -6.04 11.80
CA GLN A 684 46.14 -5.24 10.84
C GLN A 684 45.27 -4.18 11.55
N PRO A 685 45.83 -3.03 11.96
CA PRO A 685 45.12 -2.03 12.77
C PRO A 685 43.90 -1.43 12.05
N GLN A 686 43.95 -1.25 10.72
CA GLN A 686 42.80 -0.75 9.97
C GLN A 686 41.59 -1.70 10.06
N LYS A 687 41.81 -3.02 9.92
CA LYS A 687 40.74 -4.01 10.07
C LYS A 687 40.18 -4.07 11.49
N MET A 688 41.00 -3.80 12.51
CA MET A 688 40.52 -3.66 13.89
C MET A 688 39.50 -2.52 14.00
N VAL A 689 39.81 -1.36 13.41
CA VAL A 689 38.92 -0.19 13.41
C VAL A 689 37.65 -0.45 12.60
N ASP A 690 37.75 -1.05 11.41
CA ASP A 690 36.60 -1.30 10.52
C ASP A 690 35.60 -2.30 11.14
N ASN A 691 36.10 -3.37 11.76
CA ASN A 691 35.25 -4.36 12.43
C ASN A 691 34.63 -3.78 13.71
N THR A 692 35.39 -3.01 14.50
CA THR A 692 34.87 -2.31 15.69
C THR A 692 33.75 -1.33 15.32
N ALA A 693 33.92 -0.58 14.23
CA ALA A 693 32.87 0.32 13.74
C ALA A 693 31.60 -0.45 13.33
N SER A 694 31.75 -1.67 12.79
CA SER A 694 30.62 -2.54 12.45
C SER A 694 29.90 -3.06 13.71
N ILE A 695 30.65 -3.47 14.74
CA ILE A 695 30.10 -3.83 16.06
C ILE A 695 29.30 -2.67 16.65
N ALA A 696 29.87 -1.46 16.69
CA ALA A 696 29.20 -0.29 17.24
C ALA A 696 27.92 0.06 16.47
N ARG A 697 27.91 -0.07 15.13
CA ARG A 697 26.70 0.13 14.32
C ARG A 697 25.62 -0.90 14.62
N LEU A 698 25.98 -2.17 14.76
CA LEU A 698 25.04 -3.24 15.10
C LEU A 698 24.46 -3.06 16.51
N ALA A 699 25.30 -2.73 17.50
CA ALA A 699 24.85 -2.44 18.86
C ALA A 699 23.86 -1.26 18.91
N ASN A 700 24.16 -0.18 18.17
CA ASN A 700 23.22 0.95 18.05
C ASN A 700 21.93 0.55 17.31
N ARG A 701 21.98 -0.41 16.37
CA ARG A 701 20.75 -0.92 15.73
C ARG A 701 19.91 -1.76 16.68
N VAL A 702 20.53 -2.58 17.53
CA VAL A 702 19.83 -3.28 18.62
C VAL A 702 19.14 -2.28 19.55
N LEU A 703 19.82 -1.19 19.93
CA LEU A 703 19.21 -0.11 20.74
C LEU A 703 18.01 0.54 20.05
N MET A 704 18.09 0.80 18.74
CA MET A 704 16.98 1.38 17.98
C MET A 704 15.76 0.45 17.99
N VAL A 705 15.95 -0.84 17.73
CA VAL A 705 14.86 -1.84 17.72
C VAL A 705 14.28 -2.01 19.13
N ALA A 706 15.13 -2.14 20.15
CA ALA A 706 14.69 -2.25 21.55
C ALA A 706 13.87 -1.03 21.98
N LYS A 707 14.32 0.18 21.62
CA LYS A 707 13.58 1.41 21.88
C LYS A 707 12.24 1.44 21.14
N GLN A 708 12.22 1.03 19.87
CA GLN A 708 11.00 0.94 19.08
C GLN A 708 9.97 -0.01 19.70
N GLU A 709 10.41 -1.14 20.26
CA GLU A 709 9.54 -2.08 20.97
C GLU A 709 9.07 -1.52 22.32
N SER A 710 9.92 -0.79 23.04
CA SER A 710 9.53 -0.08 24.26
C SER A 710 8.50 1.03 24.00
N ASP A 711 8.69 1.80 22.91
CA ASP A 711 7.80 2.89 22.51
C ASP A 711 6.45 2.33 21.99
N ASN A 712 6.46 1.12 21.43
CA ASN A 712 5.27 0.40 20.98
C ASN A 712 4.42 -0.16 22.14
N SER A 713 5.06 -0.49 23.26
CA SER A 713 4.39 -1.09 24.42
C SER A 713 3.77 -0.05 25.36
N GLU A 714 2.74 -0.46 26.10
CA GLU A 714 2.15 0.23 27.23
C GLU A 714 2.24 -0.58 28.54
N ASP A 715 2.91 -1.75 28.52
CA ASP A 715 3.21 -2.52 29.73
C ASP A 715 4.40 -1.89 30.47
N PRO A 716 4.22 -1.30 31.67
CA PRO A 716 5.29 -0.65 32.40
C PRO A 716 6.43 -1.60 32.76
N GLN A 717 6.15 -2.89 33.00
CA GLN A 717 7.17 -3.86 33.38
C GLN A 717 8.05 -4.23 32.19
N PHE A 718 7.44 -4.51 31.03
CA PHE A 718 8.17 -4.74 29.79
C PHE A 718 9.03 -3.52 29.42
N ILE A 719 8.46 -2.32 29.43
CA ILE A 719 9.18 -1.07 29.14
C ILE A 719 10.39 -0.91 30.07
N ALA A 720 10.21 -1.11 31.37
CA ALA A 720 11.30 -1.00 32.33
C ALA A 720 12.41 -2.04 32.08
N ARG A 721 12.06 -3.30 31.81
CA ARG A 721 13.04 -4.36 31.51
C ARG A 721 13.85 -4.05 30.24
N VAL A 722 13.18 -3.66 29.16
CA VAL A 722 13.82 -3.35 27.88
C VAL A 722 14.71 -2.10 27.98
N ASN A 723 14.25 -1.05 28.68
CA ASN A 723 15.04 0.16 28.89
C ASN A 723 16.28 -0.11 29.75
N ASN A 724 16.14 -0.86 30.85
CA ASN A 724 17.28 -1.21 31.70
C ASN A 724 18.35 -2.00 30.93
N ALA A 725 17.95 -2.97 30.10
CA ALA A 725 18.89 -3.72 29.25
C ALA A 725 19.53 -2.82 28.16
N SER A 726 18.75 -1.91 27.59
CA SER A 726 19.23 -0.93 26.60
C SER A 726 20.27 0.02 27.19
N ASP A 727 20.06 0.50 28.42
CA ASP A 727 21.01 1.36 29.12
C ASP A 727 22.36 0.66 29.32
N GLN A 728 22.37 -0.65 29.58
CA GLN A 728 23.61 -1.44 29.67
C GLN A 728 24.36 -1.50 28.33
N VAL A 729 23.65 -1.69 27.21
CA VAL A 729 24.29 -1.66 25.89
C VAL A 729 24.87 -0.27 25.63
N GLN A 730 24.12 0.79 25.89
CA GLN A 730 24.57 2.17 25.68
C GLN A 730 25.82 2.51 26.51
N ALA A 731 25.87 2.06 27.76
CA ALA A 731 27.03 2.26 28.64
C ALA A 731 28.28 1.53 28.15
N ASN A 732 28.13 0.38 27.49
CA ASN A 732 29.25 -0.48 27.07
C ASN A 732 29.81 -0.17 25.67
N VAL A 733 29.07 0.52 24.79
CA VAL A 733 29.55 0.85 23.42
C VAL A 733 30.78 1.76 23.45
N THR A 734 30.76 2.84 24.24
CA THR A 734 31.85 3.84 24.22
C THR A 734 33.16 3.27 24.76
N PRO A 735 33.20 2.58 25.92
CA PRO A 735 34.41 1.91 26.41
C PRO A 735 34.98 0.90 25.40
N MET A 736 34.12 0.06 24.81
CA MET A 736 34.55 -0.92 23.81
C MET A 736 35.25 -0.28 22.61
N VAL A 737 34.70 0.83 22.08
CA VAL A 737 35.33 1.57 20.96
C VAL A 737 36.64 2.24 21.38
N GLN A 738 36.73 2.77 22.60
CA GLN A 738 37.95 3.40 23.11
C GLN A 738 39.08 2.38 23.30
N ASP A 739 38.78 1.22 23.89
CA ASP A 739 39.75 0.14 24.07
C ASP A 739 40.20 -0.44 22.72
N ALA A 740 39.28 -0.61 21.78
CA ALA A 740 39.61 -1.03 20.41
C ALA A 740 40.56 -0.05 19.70
N LYS A 741 40.37 1.26 19.91
CA LYS A 741 41.30 2.29 19.41
C LYS A 741 42.68 2.16 20.04
N ALA A 742 42.76 1.87 21.34
CA ALA A 742 44.04 1.63 22.00
C ALA A 742 44.77 0.42 21.40
N VAL A 743 44.05 -0.66 21.09
CA VAL A 743 44.58 -1.84 20.38
C VAL A 743 45.04 -1.48 18.96
N ALA A 744 44.30 -0.62 18.24
CA ALA A 744 44.68 -0.21 16.89
C ALA A 744 45.94 0.67 16.85
N ILE A 745 46.25 1.40 17.94
CA ILE A 745 47.52 2.16 18.08
C ILE A 745 48.71 1.19 18.19
N ASN A 746 48.56 0.12 18.97
CA ASN A 746 49.58 -0.92 19.10
C ASN A 746 48.94 -2.30 19.26
N THR A 747 48.88 -3.06 18.17
CA THR A 747 48.24 -4.39 18.16
C THR A 747 49.00 -5.45 18.97
N GLN A 748 50.22 -5.16 19.41
CA GLN A 748 51.02 -6.06 20.25
C GLN A 748 50.94 -5.76 21.74
N ASP A 749 50.24 -4.69 22.16
CA ASP A 749 50.02 -4.39 23.57
C ASP A 749 49.02 -5.38 24.18
N ALA A 750 49.55 -6.36 24.94
CA ALA A 750 48.75 -7.38 25.61
C ALA A 750 47.75 -6.81 26.62
N VAL A 751 48.05 -5.66 27.25
CA VAL A 751 47.15 -5.03 28.24
C VAL A 751 45.98 -4.36 27.51
N ALA A 752 46.25 -3.62 26.44
CA ALA A 752 45.21 -3.02 25.62
C ALA A 752 44.28 -4.08 25.01
N VAL A 753 44.85 -5.17 24.49
CA VAL A 753 44.09 -6.31 23.94
C VAL A 753 43.22 -6.96 25.01
N SER A 754 43.73 -7.16 26.23
CA SER A 754 42.94 -7.71 27.33
C SER A 754 41.75 -6.81 27.70
N ARG A 755 41.98 -5.50 27.84
CA ARG A 755 40.92 -4.53 28.17
C ARG A 755 39.82 -4.52 27.12
N TRP A 756 40.19 -4.51 25.84
CA TRP A 756 39.22 -4.58 24.74
C TRP A 756 38.41 -5.88 24.78
N ARG A 757 39.03 -7.04 25.07
CA ARG A 757 38.30 -8.31 25.20
C ARG A 757 37.26 -8.26 26.33
N ASP A 758 37.59 -7.60 27.44
CA ASP A 758 36.70 -7.45 28.57
C ASP A 758 35.52 -6.53 28.24
N SER A 759 35.77 -5.36 27.65
CA SER A 759 34.70 -4.43 27.25
C SER A 759 33.86 -4.96 26.09
N ASN A 760 34.44 -5.70 25.15
CA ASN A 760 33.69 -6.36 24.07
C ASN A 760 32.79 -7.50 24.58
N ARG A 761 33.26 -8.28 25.57
CA ARG A 761 32.44 -9.31 26.22
C ARG A 761 31.30 -8.71 27.05
N ALA A 762 31.54 -7.59 27.74
CA ALA A 762 30.51 -6.86 28.45
C ALA A 762 29.42 -6.35 27.48
N LEU A 763 29.82 -5.78 26.33
CA LEU A 763 28.88 -5.36 25.29
C LEU A 763 28.05 -6.54 24.74
N LEU A 764 28.68 -7.67 24.44
CA LEU A 764 28.00 -8.88 23.96
C LEU A 764 26.97 -9.40 24.98
N THR A 765 27.34 -9.40 26.26
CA THR A 765 26.43 -9.80 27.34
C THR A 765 25.22 -8.87 27.42
N ALA A 766 25.44 -7.56 27.37
CA ALA A 766 24.37 -6.57 27.39
C ALA A 766 23.43 -6.70 26.16
N VAL A 767 23.97 -6.98 24.97
CA VAL A 767 23.15 -7.25 23.77
C VAL A 767 22.30 -8.51 23.95
N GLY A 768 22.88 -9.56 24.55
CA GLY A 768 22.15 -10.77 24.93
C GLY A 768 21.01 -10.48 25.91
N GLU A 769 21.24 -9.65 26.93
CA GLU A 769 20.20 -9.23 27.89
C GLU A 769 19.03 -8.51 27.21
N VAL A 770 19.31 -7.64 26.23
CA VAL A 770 18.26 -6.99 25.42
C VAL A 770 17.41 -8.03 24.68
N ARG A 771 18.03 -9.07 24.09
CA ARG A 771 17.27 -10.16 23.45
C ARG A 771 16.31 -10.83 24.45
N HIS A 772 16.79 -11.13 25.65
CA HIS A 772 15.98 -11.79 26.67
C HIS A 772 14.87 -10.87 27.18
N ALA A 773 15.13 -9.57 27.30
CA ALA A 773 14.13 -8.58 27.71
C ALA A 773 13.00 -8.40 26.68
N VAL A 774 13.32 -8.47 25.39
CA VAL A 774 12.35 -8.36 24.28
C VAL A 774 11.59 -9.67 24.06
N THR A 775 12.22 -10.83 24.32
CA THR A 775 11.57 -12.14 24.17
C THR A 775 10.60 -12.38 25.32
N VAL A 776 9.30 -12.45 25.04
CA VAL A 776 8.30 -12.84 26.04
C VAL A 776 8.23 -14.36 26.10
N THR A 777 8.77 -14.94 27.17
CA THR A 777 8.56 -16.36 27.50
C THR A 777 7.31 -16.45 28.39
N PRO A 778 6.26 -17.17 27.99
CA PRO A 778 5.12 -17.41 28.89
C PRO A 778 5.57 -18.30 30.06
N ASP A 779 5.16 -17.96 31.28
CA ASP A 779 5.31 -18.84 32.43
C ASP A 779 4.46 -20.10 32.19
N LEU A 780 5.12 -21.23 31.89
CA LEU A 780 4.45 -22.51 31.77
C LEU A 780 3.73 -22.81 33.09
N PRO A 781 2.41 -23.10 33.09
CA PRO A 781 1.73 -23.53 34.30
C PRO A 781 2.41 -24.81 34.83
N PRO A 782 2.47 -24.99 36.16
CA PRO A 782 2.99 -26.23 36.72
C PRO A 782 2.18 -27.41 36.14
N PRO A 783 2.84 -28.52 35.76
CA PRO A 783 2.14 -29.68 35.22
C PRO A 783 1.03 -30.10 36.19
N PRO A 784 -0.18 -30.42 35.68
CA PRO A 784 -1.32 -30.77 36.52
C PRO A 784 -0.98 -31.95 37.42
N ASP A 785 -1.50 -31.94 38.65
CA ASP A 785 -1.28 -33.01 39.61
C ASP A 785 -1.90 -34.32 39.08
N MET A 786 -1.03 -35.24 38.65
CA MET A 786 -1.41 -36.51 38.04
C MET A 786 -2.10 -37.46 39.03
N THR A 787 -2.16 -37.11 40.33
CA THR A 787 -2.84 -37.92 41.35
C THR A 787 -4.37 -37.88 41.27
N ASP A 788 -4.95 -36.90 40.58
CA ASP A 788 -6.41 -36.80 40.38
C ASP A 788 -6.94 -37.65 39.21
N LEU A 789 -6.05 -38.27 38.42
CA LEU A 789 -6.43 -39.13 37.30
C LEU A 789 -6.84 -40.54 37.79
N HIS A 790 -8.09 -40.70 38.23
CA HIS A 790 -8.65 -42.01 38.59
C HIS A 790 -8.99 -42.85 37.34
N ILE A 791 -7.95 -43.40 36.68
CA ILE A 791 -8.15 -44.46 35.69
C ILE A 791 -8.39 -45.77 36.46
N ASN A 792 -9.63 -46.26 36.44
CA ASN A 792 -9.97 -47.58 36.97
C ASN A 792 -9.26 -48.68 36.15
N GLY A 793 -8.09 -49.10 36.62
CA GLY A 793 -7.28 -50.14 36.00
C GLY A 793 -5.92 -50.33 36.67
N LYS A 794 -5.90 -50.66 37.97
CA LYS A 794 -4.68 -50.99 38.71
C LYS A 794 -4.05 -52.29 38.19
N SER A 795 -3.24 -52.21 37.14
CA SER A 795 -2.07 -53.07 36.90
C SER A 795 -1.28 -52.71 35.63
N CYS A 796 -1.83 -51.93 34.69
CA CYS A 796 -1.19 -51.72 33.37
C CYS A 796 -0.35 -50.43 33.26
N CYS A 797 -0.69 -49.38 34.03
CA CYS A 797 -0.07 -48.06 33.86
C CYS A 797 1.36 -47.94 34.39
N GLN A 798 1.75 -48.74 35.38
CA GLN A 798 3.09 -48.61 35.98
C GLN A 798 4.20 -49.16 35.06
N TYR A 799 3.87 -50.13 34.19
CA TYR A 799 4.82 -50.67 33.20
C TYR A 799 4.95 -49.78 31.95
N ILE A 800 3.88 -49.10 31.55
CA ILE A 800 3.89 -48.21 30.37
C ILE A 800 4.70 -46.93 30.65
N LEU A 801 4.60 -46.37 31.86
CA LEU A 801 5.37 -45.18 32.24
C LEU A 801 6.88 -45.46 32.30
N ILE A 802 7.28 -46.64 32.78
CA ILE A 802 8.69 -47.05 32.83
C ILE A 802 9.26 -47.25 31.42
N VAL A 803 8.51 -47.85 30.50
CA VAL A 803 8.96 -48.04 29.11
C VAL A 803 9.09 -46.69 28.38
N ALA A 804 8.13 -45.77 28.56
CA ALA A 804 8.18 -44.45 27.91
C ALA A 804 9.39 -43.60 28.38
N VAL A 805 9.70 -43.61 29.68
CA VAL A 805 10.87 -42.90 30.23
C VAL A 805 12.19 -43.58 29.79
N THR A 806 12.21 -44.90 29.68
CA THR A 806 13.41 -45.64 29.25
C THR A 806 13.71 -45.44 27.76
N VAL A 807 12.68 -45.32 26.91
CA VAL A 807 12.84 -45.05 25.46
C VAL A 807 13.31 -43.62 25.19
N MET A 808 12.93 -42.64 26.01
CA MET A 808 13.41 -41.25 25.85
C MET A 808 14.87 -41.05 26.28
N MET A 809 15.42 -41.89 27.17
CA MET A 809 16.76 -41.71 27.73
C MET A 809 17.87 -42.50 27.01
N LEU A 810 17.53 -43.48 26.17
CA LEU A 810 18.52 -44.29 25.44
C LEU A 810 18.23 -44.25 23.95
N ASN A 811 19.02 -43.43 23.26
CA ASN A 811 19.02 -43.30 21.80
C ASN A 811 19.61 -44.58 21.19
N THR A 812 18.81 -45.64 21.02
CA THR A 812 19.30 -46.91 20.43
C THR A 812 18.23 -47.62 19.61
N GLU A 813 18.56 -47.87 18.34
CA GLU A 813 17.85 -48.77 17.43
C GLU A 813 17.98 -50.22 17.92
N CYS A 814 17.00 -50.72 18.69
CA CYS A 814 16.61 -52.15 18.76
C CYS A 814 15.65 -52.41 19.92
N ILE A 815 14.34 -52.40 19.69
CA ILE A 815 13.40 -53.35 20.34
C ILE A 815 12.31 -53.70 19.32
N SER A 816 12.64 -54.59 18.41
CA SER A 816 11.68 -55.47 17.75
C SER A 816 11.54 -56.72 18.61
N VAL A 817 10.32 -57.27 18.69
CA VAL A 817 9.95 -58.55 19.35
C VAL A 817 9.66 -58.46 20.86
N ASN A 818 8.40 -58.13 21.25
CA ASN A 818 7.55 -58.95 22.15
C ASN A 818 6.23 -58.31 22.66
N LEU A 819 5.64 -57.29 22.01
CA LEU A 819 4.35 -56.72 22.46
C LEU A 819 3.10 -57.43 21.91
N MET A 820 3.25 -58.53 21.16
CA MET A 820 2.12 -59.20 20.48
C MET A 820 1.45 -60.32 21.29
N TYR A 821 1.89 -60.62 22.52
CA TYR A 821 1.41 -61.79 23.29
C TYR A 821 0.52 -61.48 24.51
N LEU A 822 0.12 -60.22 24.76
CA LEU A 822 -0.60 -59.83 26.00
C LEU A 822 -2.05 -59.37 25.83
N ILE A 823 -2.63 -59.43 24.62
CA ILE A 823 -4.04 -59.05 24.37
C ILE A 823 -4.88 -60.24 23.91
N THR A 824 -4.80 -61.36 24.63
CA THR A 824 -5.82 -62.41 24.52
C THR A 824 -6.05 -63.01 25.90
N GLU A 825 -7.17 -62.67 26.55
CA GLU A 825 -8.10 -63.67 27.14
C GLU A 825 -9.38 -63.02 27.72
N TYR A 826 -10.51 -63.54 27.23
CA TYR A 826 -11.88 -63.63 27.77
C TYR A 826 -12.55 -62.45 28.52
N ALA A 827 -13.69 -62.03 27.96
CA ALA A 827 -14.73 -61.27 28.68
C ALA A 827 -15.45 -62.20 29.70
N PRO A 828 -15.56 -61.82 30.99
CA PRO A 828 -16.28 -62.61 31.98
C PRO A 828 -17.82 -62.53 31.78
N PRO A 829 -18.58 -63.60 32.09
CA PRO A 829 -20.02 -63.63 31.88
C PRO A 829 -20.76 -62.74 32.90
N ARG A 830 -21.89 -62.18 32.47
CA ARG A 830 -22.70 -61.21 33.21
C ARG A 830 -23.39 -61.87 34.43
N PRO A 831 -23.26 -61.34 35.66
CA PRO A 831 -24.00 -61.83 36.83
C PRO A 831 -25.49 -61.45 36.77
N PRO A 832 -26.40 -62.22 37.41
CA PRO A 832 -27.84 -61.96 37.33
C PRO A 832 -28.26 -60.78 38.22
N LEU A 833 -29.29 -60.05 37.77
CA LEU A 833 -29.82 -58.82 38.38
C LEU A 833 -30.54 -59.06 39.72
N PRO A 834 -30.35 -58.19 40.73
CA PRO A 834 -31.36 -57.86 41.72
C PRO A 834 -32.03 -56.50 41.39
N GLY A 835 -33.31 -56.58 41.04
CA GLY A 835 -34.41 -55.60 41.04
C GLY A 835 -34.18 -54.07 41.05
N GLY A 836 -34.67 -53.42 39.97
CA GLY A 836 -35.32 -52.08 39.86
C GLY A 836 -34.56 -50.82 40.32
N GLU A 837 -34.54 -49.68 39.64
CA GLU A 837 -35.06 -49.23 38.34
C GLU A 837 -34.28 -47.92 38.02
N VAL A 838 -33.73 -47.83 36.80
CA VAL A 838 -33.17 -46.64 36.08
C VAL A 838 -31.89 -45.93 36.64
N PRO A 839 -30.78 -45.86 35.87
CA PRO A 839 -29.67 -44.94 36.16
C PRO A 839 -30.13 -43.47 36.05
N PRO A 840 -29.55 -42.52 36.80
CA PRO A 840 -29.92 -41.11 36.70
C PRO A 840 -29.86 -40.64 35.24
N PRO A 841 -30.79 -39.78 34.78
CA PRO A 841 -30.78 -39.29 33.41
C PRO A 841 -29.41 -38.68 33.13
N ARG A 842 -28.78 -39.13 32.04
CA ARG A 842 -27.53 -38.56 31.57
C ARG A 842 -27.78 -37.05 31.43
N PRO A 843 -26.99 -36.18 32.09
CA PRO A 843 -27.07 -34.75 31.80
C PRO A 843 -26.86 -34.58 30.28
N PRO A 844 -27.49 -33.57 29.65
CA PRO A 844 -27.28 -33.33 28.23
C PRO A 844 -25.76 -33.33 27.96
N PRO A 845 -25.30 -33.96 26.85
CA PRO A 845 -23.90 -33.89 26.48
C PRO A 845 -23.45 -32.41 26.51
N PRO A 846 -22.20 -32.11 26.94
CA PRO A 846 -21.69 -30.75 26.86
C PRO A 846 -21.93 -30.23 25.44
N GLU A 847 -22.41 -28.99 25.31
CA GLU A 847 -22.67 -28.32 24.03
C GLU A 847 -21.47 -28.54 23.09
N THR A 848 -21.58 -29.54 22.23
CA THR A 848 -20.77 -29.59 21.02
C THR A 848 -21.27 -28.41 20.19
N ASP A 849 -20.37 -27.60 19.63
CA ASP A 849 -20.74 -26.69 18.54
C ASP A 849 -21.38 -27.60 17.46
N ASP A 850 -22.69 -27.77 17.49
CA ASP A 850 -23.43 -28.59 16.54
C ASP A 850 -23.26 -27.88 15.19
N GLU A 851 -22.55 -28.52 14.26
CA GLU A 851 -22.33 -28.01 12.92
C GLU A 851 -23.70 -27.71 12.31
N ASP A 852 -23.98 -26.44 11.99
CA ASP A 852 -25.22 -26.08 11.30
C ASP A 852 -25.28 -26.85 9.97
N ASP A 853 -26.32 -27.66 9.78
CA ASP A 853 -26.51 -28.53 8.59
C ASP A 853 -26.28 -27.81 7.26
N MET A 854 -26.47 -26.48 7.25
CA MET A 854 -26.23 -25.57 6.13
C MET A 854 -24.78 -25.56 5.59
N PHE A 855 -23.77 -25.85 6.42
CA PHE A 855 -22.35 -25.81 6.03
C PHE A 855 -21.72 -27.19 5.79
N LEU A 856 -22.53 -28.26 5.81
CA LEU A 856 -22.07 -29.64 5.53
C LEU A 856 -21.60 -29.85 4.08
N HIS A 857 -22.01 -28.99 3.15
CA HIS A 857 -21.68 -29.09 1.73
C HIS A 857 -20.94 -27.85 1.23
N ALA A 858 -19.95 -28.07 0.36
CA ALA A 858 -19.20 -26.98 -0.25
C ALA A 858 -20.14 -26.08 -1.08
N PRO A 859 -20.03 -24.74 -0.98
CA PRO A 859 -20.82 -23.81 -1.79
C PRO A 859 -20.57 -23.99 -3.29
N LEU A 860 -21.61 -23.81 -4.10
CA LEU A 860 -21.48 -23.83 -5.56
C LEU A 860 -20.95 -22.47 -6.08
N PRO A 861 -20.23 -22.44 -7.23
CA PRO A 861 -19.69 -21.18 -7.80
C PRO A 861 -20.74 -20.11 -8.10
N ASN A 862 -22.00 -20.49 -8.31
CA ASN A 862 -23.14 -19.58 -8.53
C ASN A 862 -23.77 -19.05 -7.24
N GLN A 863 -23.13 -19.25 -6.07
CA GLN A 863 -23.60 -18.78 -4.76
C GLN A 863 -22.52 -17.94 -4.05
N PRO A 864 -22.20 -16.73 -4.56
CA PRO A 864 -21.10 -15.93 -4.03
C PRO A 864 -21.31 -15.47 -2.57
N ILE A 865 -22.56 -15.20 -2.17
CA ILE A 865 -22.90 -14.85 -0.77
C ILE A 865 -22.67 -16.06 0.17
N MET A 866 -23.10 -17.26 -0.25
CA MET A 866 -22.85 -18.49 0.51
C MET A 866 -21.35 -18.79 0.62
N MET A 867 -20.58 -18.53 -0.44
CA MET A 867 -19.12 -18.69 -0.41
C MET A 867 -18.47 -17.78 0.63
N ALA A 868 -18.91 -16.51 0.72
CA ALA A 868 -18.45 -15.58 1.74
C ALA A 868 -18.82 -16.05 3.16
N ALA A 869 -20.07 -16.49 3.36
CA ALA A 869 -20.56 -17.03 4.63
C ALA A 869 -19.75 -18.24 5.09
N HIS A 870 -19.53 -19.21 4.19
CA HIS A 870 -18.73 -20.39 4.44
C HIS A 870 -17.27 -20.05 4.72
N GLY A 871 -16.70 -19.06 4.02
CA GLY A 871 -15.34 -18.57 4.25
C GLY A 871 -15.13 -17.96 5.64
N LEU A 872 -16.13 -17.26 6.19
CA LEU A 872 -16.13 -16.80 7.58
C LEU A 872 -16.32 -17.96 8.55
N HIS A 873 -17.28 -18.85 8.29
CA HIS A 873 -17.55 -20.03 9.12
C HIS A 873 -16.30 -20.90 9.34
N GLN A 874 -15.54 -21.15 8.27
CA GLN A 874 -14.27 -21.89 8.35
C GLN A 874 -13.21 -21.23 9.23
N GLU A 875 -13.21 -19.91 9.34
CA GLU A 875 -12.29 -19.19 10.22
C GLU A 875 -12.73 -19.35 11.68
N VAL A 876 -14.01 -19.05 11.96
CA VAL A 876 -14.52 -18.96 13.34
C VAL A 876 -14.70 -20.34 13.99
N ARG A 877 -14.89 -21.41 13.21
CA ARG A 877 -15.04 -22.77 13.75
C ARG A 877 -13.78 -23.27 14.47
N GLN A 878 -12.61 -22.74 14.13
CA GLN A 878 -11.33 -23.11 14.74
C GLN A 878 -11.27 -22.77 16.23
N TRP A 879 -12.14 -21.85 16.68
CA TRP A 879 -12.19 -21.31 18.03
C TRP A 879 -13.39 -21.84 18.80
N SER A 880 -13.22 -22.07 20.10
CA SER A 880 -14.35 -22.31 20.99
C SER A 880 -15.19 -21.03 21.12
N SER A 881 -16.51 -21.18 21.04
CA SER A 881 -17.48 -20.11 21.32
C SER A 881 -17.65 -19.86 22.83
N LYS A 882 -17.19 -20.79 23.67
CA LYS A 882 -17.33 -20.71 25.12
C LYS A 882 -16.49 -19.55 25.68
N ASP A 883 -17.15 -18.65 26.40
CA ASP A 883 -16.53 -17.44 26.98
C ASP A 883 -15.89 -16.50 25.92
N ASN A 884 -16.34 -16.56 24.66
CA ASN A 884 -15.81 -15.74 23.56
C ASN A 884 -16.93 -15.15 22.68
N ASP A 885 -17.44 -14.00 23.11
CA ASP A 885 -18.58 -13.32 22.46
C ASP A 885 -18.27 -12.85 21.03
N ILE A 886 -17.00 -12.57 20.70
CA ILE A 886 -16.59 -12.21 19.32
C ILE A 886 -16.84 -13.40 18.39
N ILE A 887 -16.42 -14.61 18.80
CA ILE A 887 -16.63 -15.83 18.03
C ILE A 887 -18.10 -16.20 17.97
N VAL A 888 -18.87 -16.03 19.05
CA VAL A 888 -20.32 -16.23 19.07
C VAL A 888 -21.01 -15.32 18.04
N ALA A 889 -20.70 -14.02 18.07
CA ALA A 889 -21.27 -13.05 17.14
C ALA A 889 -20.87 -13.36 15.68
N ALA A 890 -19.60 -13.69 15.42
CA ALA A 890 -19.10 -14.01 14.09
C ALA A 890 -19.67 -15.34 13.53
N LYS A 891 -19.85 -16.38 14.38
CA LYS A 891 -20.58 -17.62 14.01
C LYS A 891 -22.02 -17.30 13.62
N LYS A 892 -22.73 -16.51 14.44
CA LYS A 892 -24.09 -16.05 14.15
C LYS A 892 -24.15 -15.29 12.81
N MET A 893 -23.18 -14.42 12.53
CA MET A 893 -23.10 -13.70 11.25
C MET A 893 -22.93 -14.65 10.05
N ALA A 894 -22.08 -15.67 10.16
CA ALA A 894 -21.90 -16.65 9.09
C ALA A 894 -23.22 -17.38 8.78
N VAL A 895 -23.93 -17.84 9.81
CA VAL A 895 -25.23 -18.51 9.66
C VAL A 895 -26.26 -17.58 9.01
N LEU A 896 -26.40 -16.36 9.52
CA LEU A 896 -27.33 -15.39 8.97
C LEU A 896 -26.98 -15.03 7.51
N MET A 897 -25.69 -14.94 7.17
CA MET A 897 -25.26 -14.68 5.79
C MET A 897 -25.54 -15.86 4.85
N GLY A 898 -25.40 -17.10 5.32
CA GLY A 898 -25.85 -18.29 4.60
C GLY A 898 -27.36 -18.27 4.33
N ARG A 899 -28.16 -17.88 5.33
CA ARG A 899 -29.61 -17.66 5.18
C ARG A 899 -29.92 -16.52 4.21
N LEU A 900 -29.18 -15.41 4.25
CA LEU A 900 -29.33 -14.30 3.30
C LEU A 900 -29.11 -14.78 1.86
N SER A 901 -28.11 -15.65 1.63
CA SER A 901 -27.86 -16.23 0.30
C SER A 901 -29.05 -17.04 -0.24
N GLN A 902 -29.77 -17.76 0.62
CA GLN A 902 -30.97 -18.51 0.23
C GLN A 902 -32.14 -17.56 -0.09
N LEU A 903 -32.32 -16.53 0.74
CA LEU A 903 -33.40 -15.54 0.60
C LEU A 903 -33.27 -14.68 -0.66
N VAL A 904 -32.05 -14.29 -1.05
CA VAL A 904 -31.79 -13.51 -2.27
C VAL A 904 -32.14 -14.31 -3.54
N ARG A 905 -31.99 -15.63 -3.50
CA ARG A 905 -32.20 -16.54 -4.65
C ARG A 905 -33.65 -17.01 -4.81
N GLY A 906 -34.56 -16.66 -3.89
CA GLY A 906 -35.95 -17.10 -4.00
C GLY A 906 -36.22 -18.53 -3.51
N GLU A 907 -35.23 -19.22 -2.93
CA GLU A 907 -35.35 -20.63 -2.56
C GLU A 907 -36.21 -20.77 -1.28
N GLY A 908 -37.23 -21.63 -1.31
CA GLY A 908 -38.01 -22.01 -0.12
C GLY A 908 -39.19 -21.10 0.29
N GLY A 909 -39.69 -20.23 -0.61
CA GLY A 909 -40.79 -19.30 -0.27
C GLY A 909 -40.31 -18.04 0.44
N SER A 910 -39.13 -17.55 0.06
CA SER A 910 -38.47 -16.37 0.65
C SER A 910 -39.38 -15.14 0.66
N SER A 911 -39.62 -14.60 1.85
CA SER A 911 -40.41 -13.38 2.03
C SER A 911 -39.50 -12.13 2.00
N LYS A 912 -39.99 -11.02 1.45
CA LYS A 912 -39.33 -9.70 1.43
C LYS A 912 -38.97 -9.26 2.86
N ARG A 913 -39.82 -9.61 3.82
CA ARG A 913 -39.72 -9.41 5.27
C ARG A 913 -38.57 -10.22 5.84
N ASP A 914 -38.45 -11.50 5.49
CA ASP A 914 -37.35 -12.35 5.95
C ASP A 914 -36.01 -11.83 5.43
N LEU A 915 -35.95 -11.36 4.16
CA LEU A 915 -34.73 -10.75 3.61
C LEU A 915 -34.30 -9.52 4.42
N ILE A 916 -35.23 -8.59 4.68
CA ILE A 916 -34.93 -7.37 5.44
C ILE A 916 -34.62 -7.68 6.91
N SER A 917 -35.35 -8.60 7.54
CA SER A 917 -35.12 -9.01 8.93
C SER A 917 -33.77 -9.70 9.10
N CYS A 918 -33.38 -10.53 8.12
CA CYS A 918 -32.07 -11.19 8.10
C CYS A 918 -30.95 -10.15 8.02
N ALA A 919 -31.04 -9.20 7.08
CA ALA A 919 -30.04 -8.13 6.94
C ALA A 919 -29.91 -7.25 8.20
N LYS A 920 -31.02 -6.94 8.88
CA LYS A 920 -31.01 -6.23 10.18
C LYS A 920 -30.30 -7.05 11.26
N SER A 921 -30.59 -8.34 11.35
CA SER A 921 -29.95 -9.24 12.31
C SER A 921 -28.44 -9.38 12.06
N ILE A 922 -28.01 -9.37 10.79
CA ILE A 922 -26.59 -9.37 10.42
C ILE A 922 -25.92 -8.07 10.87
N ALA A 923 -26.54 -6.92 10.61
CA ALA A 923 -26.01 -5.62 11.01
C ALA A 923 -25.90 -5.47 12.53
N GLU A 924 -26.90 -5.94 13.29
CA GLU A 924 -26.85 -5.96 14.76
C GLU A 924 -25.71 -6.86 15.28
N ALA A 925 -25.54 -8.04 14.70
CA ALA A 925 -24.43 -8.93 15.07
C ALA A 925 -23.05 -8.33 14.69
N SER A 926 -22.97 -7.58 13.59
CA SER A 926 -21.73 -6.92 13.16
C SER A 926 -21.36 -5.72 14.05
N GLU A 927 -22.35 -4.99 14.55
CA GLU A 927 -22.15 -3.95 15.57
C GLU A 927 -21.57 -4.55 16.86
N GLU A 928 -22.03 -5.73 17.25
CA GLU A 928 -21.52 -6.44 18.43
C GLU A 928 -20.06 -6.88 18.27
N VAL A 929 -19.70 -7.45 17.11
CA VAL A 929 -18.28 -7.75 16.77
C VAL A 929 -17.42 -6.49 16.88
N THR A 930 -17.91 -5.37 16.34
CA THR A 930 -17.19 -4.09 16.39
C THR A 930 -17.01 -3.58 17.82
N ARG A 931 -18.06 -3.65 18.64
CA ARG A 931 -18.04 -3.21 20.04
C ARG A 931 -16.99 -3.98 20.84
N LEU A 932 -17.03 -5.32 20.76
CA LEU A 932 -16.12 -6.22 21.45
C LEU A 932 -14.67 -6.05 20.97
N ALA A 933 -14.46 -5.93 19.65
CA ALA A 933 -13.14 -5.66 19.09
C ALA A 933 -12.55 -4.33 19.59
N LYS A 934 -13.37 -3.27 19.73
CA LYS A 934 -12.95 -1.99 20.30
C LYS A 934 -12.64 -2.07 21.79
N GLU A 935 -13.32 -2.91 22.54
CA GLU A 935 -13.03 -3.17 23.96
C GLU A 935 -11.69 -3.88 24.10
N LEU A 936 -11.48 -4.97 23.36
CA LEU A 936 -10.20 -5.68 23.33
C LEU A 936 -9.04 -4.77 22.88
N ALA A 937 -9.28 -3.92 21.87
CA ALA A 937 -8.31 -2.94 21.43
C ALA A 937 -7.90 -1.98 22.57
N ARG A 938 -8.82 -1.55 23.43
CA ARG A 938 -8.50 -0.67 24.58
C ARG A 938 -7.64 -1.35 25.64
N GLU A 939 -7.76 -2.67 25.77
CA GLU A 939 -7.02 -3.46 26.75
C GLU A 939 -5.66 -3.95 26.23
N CYS A 940 -5.47 -3.94 24.90
CA CYS A 940 -4.21 -4.26 24.26
C CYS A 940 -3.13 -3.20 24.59
N THR A 941 -2.03 -3.68 25.14
CA THR A 941 -0.83 -2.91 25.50
C THR A 941 0.11 -2.68 24.31
N ASP A 942 -0.09 -3.39 23.20
CA ASP A 942 0.69 -3.21 21.98
C ASP A 942 -0.01 -2.21 21.04
N LYS A 943 0.64 -1.08 20.78
CA LYS A 943 0.05 0.01 19.97
C LYS A 943 -0.16 -0.40 18.51
N ARG A 944 0.74 -1.19 17.92
CA ARG A 944 0.60 -1.67 16.53
C ARG A 944 -0.57 -2.62 16.39
N MET A 945 -0.67 -3.62 17.27
CA MET A 945 -1.77 -4.59 17.26
C MET A 945 -3.12 -3.90 17.47
N ARG A 946 -3.19 -2.99 18.45
CA ARG A 946 -4.38 -2.16 18.70
C ARG A 946 -4.78 -1.33 17.48
N THR A 947 -3.82 -0.65 16.86
CA THR A 947 -4.10 0.19 15.68
C THR A 947 -4.61 -0.65 14.52
N ASN A 948 -3.99 -1.82 14.27
CA ASN A 948 -4.44 -2.76 13.24
C ASN A 948 -5.88 -3.24 13.52
N LEU A 949 -6.19 -3.67 14.74
CA LEU A 949 -7.52 -4.11 15.15
C LEU A 949 -8.58 -3.01 14.96
N LEU A 950 -8.26 -1.76 15.35
CA LEU A 950 -9.15 -0.62 15.15
C LEU A 950 -9.40 -0.36 13.66
N GLN A 951 -8.34 -0.35 12.83
CA GLN A 951 -8.47 -0.14 11.39
C GLN A 951 -9.37 -1.18 10.72
N VAL A 952 -9.24 -2.47 11.07
CA VAL A 952 -10.05 -3.52 10.43
C VAL A 952 -11.47 -3.60 10.97
N CYS A 953 -11.74 -3.21 12.22
CA CYS A 953 -13.10 -3.26 12.79
C CYS A 953 -13.93 -2.01 12.47
N GLU A 954 -13.31 -0.84 12.27
CA GLU A 954 -14.04 0.43 12.03
C GLU A 954 -14.77 0.50 10.68
N ARG A 955 -14.43 -0.38 9.74
CA ARG A 955 -15.13 -0.55 8.45
C ARG A 955 -16.46 -1.31 8.57
N ILE A 956 -16.61 -2.17 9.59
CA ILE A 956 -17.76 -3.06 9.75
C ILE A 956 -19.10 -2.28 9.87
N PRO A 957 -19.23 -1.21 10.68
CA PRO A 957 -20.50 -0.49 10.84
C PRO A 957 -21.06 0.13 9.55
N THR A 958 -20.18 0.69 8.71
CA THR A 958 -20.57 1.26 7.41
C THR A 958 -21.04 0.16 6.45
N ILE A 959 -20.29 -0.93 6.34
CA ILE A 959 -20.67 -2.05 5.47
C ILE A 959 -22.00 -2.67 5.94
N GLY A 960 -22.21 -2.82 7.25
CA GLY A 960 -23.48 -3.30 7.82
C GLY A 960 -24.66 -2.35 7.58
N THR A 961 -24.42 -1.04 7.55
CA THR A 961 -25.45 -0.05 7.19
C THR A 961 -25.80 -0.13 5.71
N GLN A 962 -24.81 -0.23 4.83
CA GLN A 962 -25.01 -0.48 3.41
C GLN A 962 -25.79 -1.78 3.14
N LEU A 963 -25.50 -2.86 3.89
CA LEU A 963 -26.23 -4.13 3.79
C LEU A 963 -27.74 -3.96 4.02
N LYS A 964 -28.13 -3.17 5.04
CA LYS A 964 -29.55 -2.86 5.33
C LYS A 964 -30.23 -2.15 4.16
N ILE A 965 -29.53 -1.18 3.55
CA ILE A 965 -30.05 -0.40 2.43
C ILE A 965 -30.21 -1.29 1.18
N LEU A 966 -29.14 -2.00 0.78
CA LEU A 966 -29.12 -2.86 -0.40
C LEU A 966 -30.14 -4.00 -0.30
N SER A 967 -30.27 -4.61 0.89
CA SER A 967 -31.27 -5.65 1.13
C SER A 967 -32.70 -5.10 1.03
N THR A 968 -32.94 -3.86 1.46
CA THR A 968 -34.24 -3.20 1.30
C THR A 968 -34.53 -2.90 -0.17
N VAL A 969 -33.54 -2.44 -0.95
CA VAL A 969 -33.68 -2.24 -2.40
C VAL A 969 -34.02 -3.56 -3.09
N LYS A 970 -33.25 -4.63 -2.83
CA LYS A 970 -33.53 -5.96 -3.40
C LYS A 970 -34.91 -6.47 -3.00
N ALA A 971 -35.35 -6.28 -1.76
CA ALA A 971 -36.67 -6.66 -1.30
C ALA A 971 -37.81 -5.98 -2.10
N THR A 972 -37.61 -4.74 -2.54
CA THR A 972 -38.59 -4.05 -3.41
C THR A 972 -38.66 -4.62 -4.82
N MET A 973 -37.65 -5.39 -5.25
CA MET A 973 -37.54 -5.97 -6.60
C MET A 973 -37.96 -7.44 -6.65
N LEU A 974 -37.98 -8.15 -5.51
CA LEU A 974 -38.49 -9.51 -5.40
C LEU A 974 -39.96 -9.63 -5.83
N GLY A 975 -40.23 -10.48 -6.83
CA GLY A 975 -41.58 -10.78 -7.32
C GLY A 975 -42.19 -9.74 -8.26
N ALA A 976 -41.42 -8.74 -8.72
CA ALA A 976 -41.90 -7.76 -9.70
C ALA A 976 -41.95 -8.40 -11.10
N GLN A 977 -43.16 -8.58 -11.65
CA GLN A 977 -43.35 -9.05 -13.02
C GLN A 977 -43.00 -7.96 -14.03
N ALA A 978 -42.04 -8.23 -14.91
CA ALA A 978 -41.84 -7.44 -16.12
C ALA A 978 -42.96 -7.73 -17.12
N VAL A 979 -43.70 -6.69 -17.54
CA VAL A 979 -44.65 -6.79 -18.65
C VAL A 979 -43.96 -6.26 -19.89
N CYS A 980 -43.66 -7.11 -20.87
CA CYS A 980 -43.23 -6.67 -22.19
C CYS A 980 -44.42 -6.03 -22.92
N SER A 981 -44.33 -4.73 -23.24
CA SER A 981 -45.43 -4.00 -23.87
C SER A 981 -45.66 -4.36 -25.34
N GLU A 982 -44.78 -5.15 -25.96
CA GLU A 982 -44.84 -5.44 -27.41
C GLU A 982 -45.37 -6.85 -27.77
N CYS A 983 -45.32 -7.83 -26.88
CA CYS A 983 -45.72 -9.21 -27.25
C CYS A 983 -46.75 -9.91 -26.35
N ASN A 984 -47.17 -9.31 -25.21
CA ASN A 984 -48.21 -9.87 -24.34
C ASN A 984 -47.99 -11.38 -23.98
N GLU A 985 -46.73 -11.83 -23.96
CA GLU A 985 -46.32 -13.16 -23.52
C GLU A 985 -45.59 -13.06 -22.17
N PHE A 986 -45.88 -14.03 -21.28
CA PHE A 986 -45.27 -14.14 -19.97
C PHE A 986 -43.83 -14.67 -20.08
N MET A 987 -42.82 -13.79 -20.03
CA MET A 987 -41.44 -14.23 -19.75
C MET A 987 -41.22 -14.33 -18.25
N GLN A 988 -41.09 -15.55 -17.74
CA GLN A 988 -40.90 -15.84 -16.31
C GLN A 988 -39.41 -15.98 -15.90
N TYR A 989 -38.44 -15.70 -16.78
CA TYR A 989 -37.02 -15.97 -16.50
C TYR A 989 -36.08 -14.89 -17.07
N ALA A 990 -36.11 -13.71 -16.46
CA ALA A 990 -34.97 -12.79 -16.34
C ALA A 990 -35.40 -11.64 -15.40
N GLY A 991 -34.68 -11.41 -14.30
CA GLY A 991 -34.86 -10.19 -13.52
C GLY A 991 -34.60 -8.95 -14.40
N THR A 992 -35.21 -7.82 -14.07
CA THR A 992 -34.88 -6.54 -14.74
C THR A 992 -33.38 -6.23 -14.55
N GLU A 993 -32.74 -5.49 -15.47
CA GLU A 993 -31.34 -5.07 -15.30
C GLU A 993 -31.07 -4.43 -13.92
N GLU A 994 -32.03 -3.66 -13.41
CA GLU A 994 -32.00 -3.08 -12.06
C GLU A 994 -31.97 -4.12 -10.92
N ASP A 995 -32.61 -5.28 -11.11
CA ASP A 995 -32.65 -6.36 -10.11
C ASP A 995 -31.33 -7.14 -10.10
N GLN A 996 -30.70 -7.30 -11.27
CA GLN A 996 -29.38 -7.89 -11.39
C GLN A 996 -28.33 -6.97 -10.74
N GLU A 997 -28.34 -5.66 -11.06
CA GLU A 997 -27.42 -4.67 -10.48
C GLU A 997 -27.57 -4.58 -8.94
N ALA A 998 -28.80 -4.57 -8.44
CA ALA A 998 -29.06 -4.59 -6.99
C ALA A 998 -28.55 -5.88 -6.32
N THR A 999 -28.61 -7.02 -7.03
CA THR A 999 -28.07 -8.29 -6.55
C THR A 999 -26.55 -8.25 -6.50
N ASP A 1000 -25.89 -7.75 -7.55
CA ASP A 1000 -24.43 -7.70 -7.64
C ASP A 1000 -23.84 -6.76 -6.59
N MET A 1001 -24.46 -5.60 -6.37
CA MET A 1001 -24.07 -4.69 -5.27
C MET A 1001 -24.23 -5.35 -3.90
N LEU A 1002 -25.32 -6.10 -3.68
CA LEU A 1002 -25.55 -6.82 -2.42
C LEU A 1002 -24.53 -7.94 -2.20
N VAL A 1003 -24.15 -8.65 -3.26
CA VAL A 1003 -23.10 -9.68 -3.24
C VAL A 1003 -21.76 -9.08 -2.81
N GLY A 1004 -21.33 -7.99 -3.47
CA GLY A 1004 -20.06 -7.33 -3.13
C GLY A 1004 -20.04 -6.80 -1.70
N ASN A 1005 -21.14 -6.20 -1.24
CA ASN A 1005 -21.26 -5.75 0.14
C ASN A 1005 -21.18 -6.91 1.16
N ALA A 1006 -21.86 -8.03 0.87
CA ALA A 1006 -21.82 -9.23 1.72
C ALA A 1006 -20.41 -9.83 1.80
N GLN A 1007 -19.69 -9.92 0.67
CA GLN A 1007 -18.31 -10.39 0.62
C GLN A 1007 -17.39 -9.50 1.47
N ASN A 1008 -17.48 -8.19 1.29
CA ASN A 1008 -16.70 -7.20 2.05
C ASN A 1008 -16.96 -7.31 3.56
N LEU A 1009 -18.22 -7.51 3.97
CA LEU A 1009 -18.58 -7.66 5.38
C LEU A 1009 -17.95 -8.91 5.98
N MET A 1010 -18.11 -10.07 5.33
CA MET A 1010 -17.57 -11.34 5.83
C MET A 1010 -16.04 -11.32 5.90
N GLN A 1011 -15.38 -10.72 4.90
CA GLN A 1011 -13.93 -10.55 4.89
C GLN A 1011 -13.45 -9.61 6.01
N SER A 1012 -14.13 -8.49 6.23
CA SER A 1012 -13.78 -7.55 7.30
C SER A 1012 -13.93 -8.16 8.70
N VAL A 1013 -14.99 -8.97 8.92
CA VAL A 1013 -15.19 -9.70 10.18
C VAL A 1013 -14.10 -10.76 10.36
N LYS A 1014 -13.75 -11.49 9.31
CA LYS A 1014 -12.67 -12.48 9.32
C LYS A 1014 -11.32 -11.85 9.71
N GLU A 1015 -10.97 -10.73 9.09
CA GLU A 1015 -9.77 -9.95 9.44
C GLU A 1015 -9.79 -9.46 10.88
N THR A 1016 -10.96 -9.01 11.35
CA THR A 1016 -11.15 -8.55 12.73
C THR A 1016 -10.96 -9.69 13.74
N VAL A 1017 -11.46 -10.90 13.46
CA VAL A 1017 -11.24 -12.08 14.34
C VAL A 1017 -9.75 -12.42 14.46
N ARG A 1018 -9.00 -12.40 13.35
CA ARG A 1018 -7.53 -12.65 13.35
C ARG A 1018 -6.76 -11.55 14.08
N ALA A 1019 -7.13 -10.29 13.86
CA ALA A 1019 -6.50 -9.16 14.55
C ALA A 1019 -6.82 -9.17 16.05
N ALA A 1020 -8.03 -9.60 16.44
CA ALA A 1020 -8.44 -9.75 17.82
C ALA A 1020 -7.64 -10.84 18.53
N GLU A 1021 -7.49 -12.02 17.91
CA GLU A 1021 -6.60 -13.08 18.41
C GLU A 1021 -5.20 -12.54 18.70
N SER A 1022 -4.59 -11.86 17.72
CA SER A 1022 -3.26 -11.28 17.86
C SER A 1022 -3.18 -10.28 19.03
N ALA A 1023 -4.14 -9.35 19.12
CA ALA A 1023 -4.19 -8.33 20.17
C ALA A 1023 -4.38 -8.92 21.58
N SER A 1024 -5.08 -10.06 21.68
CA SER A 1024 -5.38 -10.71 22.96
C SER A 1024 -4.18 -11.36 23.65
N ILE A 1025 -3.05 -11.51 22.94
CA ILE A 1025 -1.77 -11.97 23.53
C ILE A 1025 -1.15 -10.89 24.45
N LYS A 1026 -1.44 -9.61 24.21
CA LYS A 1026 -0.76 -8.46 24.85
C LYS A 1026 -1.73 -7.61 25.66
N ILE A 1027 -2.43 -8.18 26.65
CA ILE A 1027 -3.43 -7.47 27.46
C ILE A 1027 -2.83 -6.89 28.75
N ARG A 1028 -3.36 -5.76 29.22
CA ARG A 1028 -3.00 -5.15 30.52
C ARG A 1028 -3.23 -6.12 31.68
N THR A 1029 -2.20 -6.38 32.47
CA THR A 1029 -2.25 -7.25 33.66
C THR A 1029 -3.18 -6.73 34.76
N ASP A 1030 -3.36 -5.41 34.85
CA ASP A 1030 -4.27 -4.75 35.80
C ASP A 1030 -5.76 -4.84 35.39
N ALA A 1031 -6.05 -5.26 34.15
CA ALA A 1031 -7.39 -5.24 33.56
C ALA A 1031 -8.22 -6.51 33.87
N GLY A 1032 -7.69 -7.45 34.66
CA GLY A 1032 -8.51 -8.49 35.28
C GLY A 1032 -7.91 -9.87 35.17
N SER A 1033 -7.20 -10.30 36.21
CA SER A 1033 -7.33 -11.69 36.63
C SER A 1033 -8.42 -11.75 37.71
N VAL A 1034 -9.37 -12.67 37.48
CA VAL A 1034 -10.36 -13.22 38.44
C VAL A 1034 -11.67 -12.44 38.61
N GLY A 1035 -12.67 -12.74 37.75
CA GLY A 1035 -14.08 -12.49 38.08
C GLY A 1035 -15.09 -12.45 36.93
N GLY A 1036 -15.38 -13.58 36.27
CA GLY A 1036 -16.55 -13.74 35.40
C GLY A 1036 -16.33 -13.31 33.94
N GLY A 1037 -16.64 -14.20 33.00
CA GLY A 1037 -16.22 -14.14 31.61
C GLY A 1037 -16.70 -12.91 30.84
N THR A 1038 -15.75 -12.21 30.22
CA THR A 1038 -15.94 -11.28 29.09
C THR A 1038 -14.63 -10.95 28.35
N MET A 1039 -13.54 -11.70 28.54
CA MET A 1039 -12.27 -11.41 27.86
C MET A 1039 -11.82 -12.66 27.12
N MET A 1040 -11.73 -12.54 25.79
CA MET A 1040 -11.45 -13.58 24.79
C MET A 1040 -10.52 -14.69 25.33
N ASP A 1041 -11.08 -15.76 25.88
CA ASP A 1041 -10.31 -16.94 26.24
C ASP A 1041 -10.06 -17.70 24.93
N ILE A 1042 -8.84 -17.58 24.40
CA ILE A 1042 -8.42 -18.15 23.14
C ILE A 1042 -8.26 -19.67 23.31
N ARG A 1043 -9.38 -20.39 23.47
CA ARG A 1043 -9.37 -21.86 23.53
C ARG A 1043 -9.59 -22.43 22.14
N PRO A 1044 -8.65 -23.24 21.61
CA PRO A 1044 -8.87 -23.99 20.39
C PRO A 1044 -10.14 -24.86 20.51
N ASN A 1045 -10.88 -25.04 19.43
CA ASN A 1045 -12.06 -25.90 19.44
C ASN A 1045 -11.66 -27.38 19.58
N HIS A 1046 -11.69 -27.90 20.81
CA HIS A 1046 -11.29 -29.27 21.15
C HIS A 1046 -12.03 -30.34 20.33
N THR A 1047 -13.28 -30.07 19.93
CA THR A 1047 -14.10 -31.00 19.15
C THR A 1047 -13.55 -31.23 17.74
N ILE A 1048 -13.06 -30.18 17.08
CA ILE A 1048 -12.45 -30.29 15.73
C ILE A 1048 -11.13 -31.06 15.81
N TYR A 1049 -10.29 -30.78 16.81
CA TYR A 1049 -9.03 -31.50 17.00
C TYR A 1049 -9.26 -32.98 17.30
N VAL A 1050 -10.22 -33.33 18.15
CA VAL A 1050 -10.58 -34.72 18.46
C VAL A 1050 -11.22 -35.42 17.25
N ASN A 1051 -12.06 -34.74 16.48
CA ASN A 1051 -12.66 -35.31 15.26
C ASN A 1051 -11.61 -35.53 14.17
N ASN A 1052 -10.69 -34.58 13.95
CA ASN A 1052 -9.55 -34.74 13.04
C ASN A 1052 -8.60 -35.86 13.51
N LEU A 1053 -8.39 -35.99 14.83
CA LEU A 1053 -7.60 -37.08 15.40
C LEU A 1053 -8.30 -38.43 15.16
N ASN A 1054 -9.61 -38.51 15.38
CA ASN A 1054 -10.42 -39.71 15.14
C ASN A 1054 -10.45 -40.09 13.65
N GLU A 1055 -10.53 -39.12 12.74
CA GLU A 1055 -10.39 -39.31 11.29
C GLU A 1055 -9.00 -39.83 10.92
N LYS A 1056 -7.93 -39.24 11.47
CA LYS A 1056 -6.53 -39.71 11.28
C LYS A 1056 -6.33 -41.11 11.82
N ILE A 1057 -6.87 -41.41 13.00
CA ILE A 1057 -6.82 -42.74 13.62
C ILE A 1057 -7.61 -43.77 12.79
N LYS A 1058 -8.75 -43.38 12.21
CA LYS A 1058 -9.49 -44.20 11.26
C LYS A 1058 -8.71 -44.47 9.98
N LYS A 1059 -7.96 -43.48 9.48
CA LYS A 1059 -7.19 -43.56 8.23
C LYS A 1059 -5.89 -44.36 8.37
N ASP A 1060 -5.19 -44.16 9.48
CA ASP A 1060 -3.82 -44.67 9.68
C ASP A 1060 -3.77 -45.91 10.61
N GLY A 1061 -4.92 -46.43 11.03
CA GLY A 1061 -5.04 -47.63 11.85
C GLY A 1061 -4.79 -47.40 13.35
N LYS A 1062 -5.24 -48.36 14.18
CA LYS A 1062 -5.18 -48.27 15.65
C LYS A 1062 -3.76 -48.19 16.21
N ASP A 1063 -2.76 -48.71 15.50
CA ASP A 1063 -1.36 -48.71 15.93
C ASP A 1063 -0.75 -47.30 15.91
N SER A 1064 -1.25 -46.41 15.04
CA SER A 1064 -0.86 -45.00 14.96
C SER A 1064 -1.56 -44.13 16.03
N ALA A 1065 -2.62 -44.65 16.66
CA ALA A 1065 -3.43 -43.90 17.62
C ALA A 1065 -2.66 -43.51 18.88
N PHE A 1066 -1.72 -44.35 19.32
CA PHE A 1066 -0.90 -44.06 20.49
C PHE A 1066 0.01 -42.85 20.27
N VAL A 1067 0.61 -42.72 19.08
CA VAL A 1067 1.46 -41.57 18.71
C VAL A 1067 0.62 -40.29 18.63
N TYR A 1068 -0.55 -40.36 18.01
CA TYR A 1068 -1.45 -39.22 17.88
C TYR A 1068 -2.03 -38.77 19.22
N VAL A 1069 -2.33 -39.68 20.14
CA VAL A 1069 -2.81 -39.35 21.50
C VAL A 1069 -1.68 -38.80 22.38
N LEU A 1070 -0.44 -39.30 22.23
CA LEU A 1070 0.72 -38.76 22.95
C LEU A 1070 1.06 -37.34 22.47
N GLN A 1071 0.98 -37.12 21.16
CA GLN A 1071 1.16 -35.81 20.54
C GLN A 1071 0.02 -34.84 20.92
N PHE A 1072 -1.21 -35.33 21.08
CA PHE A 1072 -2.36 -34.60 21.60
C PHE A 1072 -2.17 -34.16 23.07
N LEU A 1073 -1.65 -35.05 23.93
CA LEU A 1073 -1.34 -34.72 25.32
C LEU A 1073 -0.19 -33.71 25.44
N LEU A 1074 0.82 -33.82 24.58
CA LEU A 1074 1.94 -32.85 24.51
C LEU A 1074 1.47 -31.46 24.06
N CYS A 1075 0.56 -31.37 23.09
CA CYS A 1075 -0.05 -30.10 22.66
C CYS A 1075 -1.04 -29.49 23.66
N PHE A 1076 -1.45 -30.22 24.70
CA PHE A 1076 -2.32 -29.72 25.78
C PHE A 1076 -1.51 -29.17 26.96
N ILE A 1077 -0.23 -29.53 27.02
CA ILE A 1077 0.72 -29.13 28.07
C ILE A 1077 1.54 -27.89 27.64
N ILE A 1078 1.70 -27.68 26.32
CA ILE A 1078 2.24 -26.46 25.70
C ILE A 1078 1.09 -25.49 25.47
#